data_AF-A0A6P0RW25-F1
#
_entry.id   AF-A0A6P0RW25-F1
#
_cell.length_a   1.000
_cell.length_b   1.000
_cell.length_c   1.000
_cell.angle_alpha   90.00
_cell.angle_beta   90.00
_cell.angle_gamma   90.00
#
_symmetry.space_group_name_H-M   'P 1'
#
loop_
_entity.id
_entity.type
_entity.pdbx_description
1 polymer ?
#
loop_
_entity_poly.entity_id
_entity_poly.type
_entity_poly.pdbx_seq_one_letter_code
_entity_poly.pdbx_strand_id
1 'polypeptide(L)'
;MGKIFISAGHYFQDPGASSALGTTEAEEMIKTRDLIVEELELRGLQAGQDFLSVPDTINLGPTISWINARSVRGDVALEIHGNAANGQVRGTECFYIDGNNERRGDAQLILDSLLQEVPELSSRGAKPDTATFVGSLGFIRRIRIPSLLLELSFLDNLPDLLLLQNKRRQFAQGIAEGLIAYRDIEALRSRGASFPIIGIEVNGEPYPDKGIMVNNNSYIPVDLVDSLGIEFPPGADIRRVSQGGVVYVKAVDLQQFNVTVGWDATTRTVILNTSPQEPIDEIMSNGKASEADLNRFLRANNQGNFVSKFPELPKIYIEEATDEGVNHDIAFCQMCLETNFLRFGGDVDPSQNNFSGIGAIGGGAEGAFFPNPRIGVKAQIQHLKAYASTAPIAKPPIVDPRFELVTRGVAPTVNDLSGRWATDPDYGTKILAILKRLYESSGIGDPEPPDDDIETSVNITQPQDGDEFEVDQAFTVAGTAAEDVATVSLYTPFSSTSFPLGTVKVIDGQWSAPVVFKTGGEREIVAEGMGAEGNSLDFEPEMITLLIGTKFAKPVRDGFKTSGFRPPNRPTHNGVDIGADRGTPIYAVADGTVTFVVNSCREGVPSCGGGFGNVIYIDHPTLGLLTIYAHLQSVEVSSGEQVTRGQRIGTLGSTGRSTGPHLHFEIRRDNMPLDPEDFISPIV
;
A
#
# COMPACT_ATOMS: atom_id res chain seq x y z
N MET A 1 33.23 -12.37 5.83
CA MET A 1 32.07 -11.64 5.29
C MET A 1 31.07 -11.50 6.43
N GLY A 2 30.07 -10.62 6.33
CA GLY A 2 29.01 -10.59 7.34
C GLY A 2 28.16 -11.86 7.32
N LYS A 3 27.33 -12.05 8.33
CA LYS A 3 26.35 -13.14 8.45
C LYS A 3 24.98 -12.72 7.94
N ILE A 4 24.22 -13.69 7.43
CA ILE A 4 22.78 -13.53 7.16
C ILE A 4 21.98 -14.03 8.36
N PHE A 5 21.08 -13.21 8.87
CA PHE A 5 20.06 -13.62 9.83
C PHE A 5 18.73 -13.77 9.10
N ILE A 6 18.15 -14.96 9.12
CA ILE A 6 16.85 -15.22 8.47
C ILE A 6 15.82 -15.60 9.54
N SER A 7 14.71 -14.87 9.56
CA SER A 7 13.59 -15.05 10.47
C SER A 7 12.33 -15.41 9.69
N ALA A 8 11.50 -16.28 10.25
CA ALA A 8 10.13 -16.47 9.80
C ALA A 8 9.23 -15.72 10.78
N GLY A 9 8.36 -14.85 10.26
CA GLY A 9 7.36 -14.14 11.06
C GLY A 9 6.41 -15.12 11.74
N HIS A 10 5.85 -14.69 12.88
CA HIS A 10 4.89 -15.47 13.67
C HIS A 10 5.46 -16.78 14.25
N TYR A 11 4.70 -17.45 15.12
CA TYR A 11 5.12 -18.69 15.79
C TYR A 11 3.90 -19.51 16.25
N PHE A 12 4.09 -20.68 16.88
CA PHE A 12 2.97 -21.57 17.21
C PHE A 12 1.84 -20.95 18.07
N GLN A 13 2.15 -19.99 18.96
CA GLN A 13 1.12 -19.35 19.81
C GLN A 13 0.54 -18.06 19.21
N ASP A 14 1.21 -17.49 18.21
CA ASP A 14 0.73 -16.37 17.39
C ASP A 14 0.94 -16.79 15.94
N PRO A 15 0.00 -17.55 15.35
CA PRO A 15 0.20 -18.21 14.06
C PRO A 15 0.17 -17.25 12.87
N GLY A 16 -0.13 -15.97 13.09
CA GLY A 16 -0.35 -15.00 12.03
C GLY A 16 -1.65 -15.25 11.26
N ALA A 17 -1.70 -14.80 10.02
CA ALA A 17 -2.88 -14.94 9.17
C ALA A 17 -3.22 -16.42 8.86
N SER A 18 -4.52 -16.70 8.68
CA SER A 18 -4.97 -17.99 8.14
C SER A 18 -4.89 -17.98 6.62
N SER A 19 -4.37 -19.04 6.02
CA SER A 19 -4.28 -19.20 4.58
C SER A 19 -5.60 -19.68 3.96
N ALA A 20 -5.74 -19.52 2.64
CA ALA A 20 -6.90 -19.95 1.87
C ALA A 20 -7.19 -21.46 1.94
N LEU A 21 -6.22 -22.28 2.36
CA LEU A 21 -6.34 -23.74 2.52
C LEU A 21 -6.29 -24.19 3.99
N GLY A 22 -6.33 -23.26 4.95
CA GLY A 22 -6.37 -23.56 6.38
C GLY A 22 -5.02 -23.89 7.03
N THR A 23 -3.91 -23.58 6.36
CA THR A 23 -2.58 -23.49 7.01
C THR A 23 -2.41 -22.13 7.67
N THR A 24 -1.40 -21.97 8.52
CA THR A 24 -1.08 -20.69 9.16
C THR A 24 0.08 -19.99 8.47
N GLU A 25 0.17 -18.68 8.63
CA GLU A 25 1.30 -17.90 8.17
C GLU A 25 2.61 -18.42 8.74
N ALA A 26 2.68 -18.62 10.06
CA ALA A 26 3.86 -19.20 10.72
C ALA A 26 4.28 -20.53 10.06
N GLU A 27 3.33 -21.40 9.74
CA GLU A 27 3.61 -22.68 9.09
C GLU A 27 4.19 -22.51 7.68
N GLU A 28 3.61 -21.64 6.85
CA GLU A 28 4.10 -21.40 5.49
C GLU A 28 5.45 -20.69 5.47
N MET A 29 5.68 -19.75 6.41
CA MET A 29 6.94 -19.02 6.55
C MET A 29 8.06 -19.94 7.02
N ILE A 30 7.84 -20.76 8.05
CA ILE A 30 8.83 -21.73 8.55
C ILE A 30 9.24 -22.71 7.43
N LYS A 31 8.27 -23.29 6.71
CA LYS A 31 8.56 -24.19 5.57
C LYS A 31 9.38 -23.52 4.48
N THR A 32 9.14 -22.23 4.21
CA THR A 32 9.84 -21.48 3.17
C THR A 32 11.25 -21.11 3.63
N ARG A 33 11.40 -20.64 4.87
CA ARG A 33 12.70 -20.36 5.49
C ARG A 33 13.61 -21.58 5.52
N ASP A 34 13.09 -22.75 5.88
CA ASP A 34 13.91 -23.96 5.96
C ASP A 34 14.47 -24.33 4.59
N LEU A 35 13.70 -24.12 3.52
CA LEU A 35 14.21 -24.25 2.15
C LEU A 35 15.21 -23.14 1.78
N ILE A 36 15.03 -21.90 2.25
CA ILE A 36 16.02 -20.83 2.05
C ILE A 36 17.36 -21.24 2.68
N VAL A 37 17.33 -21.80 3.89
CA VAL A 37 18.51 -22.33 4.58
C VAL A 37 19.20 -23.41 3.75
N GLU A 38 18.46 -24.38 3.21
CA GLU A 38 19.00 -25.39 2.31
C GLU A 38 19.65 -24.76 1.05
N GLU A 39 18.99 -23.78 0.43
CA GLU A 39 19.48 -23.10 -0.77
C GLU A 39 20.75 -22.25 -0.49
N LEU A 40 20.90 -21.68 0.71
CA LEU A 40 22.14 -21.02 1.14
C LEU A 40 23.28 -22.04 1.31
N GLU A 41 23.02 -23.21 1.90
CA GLU A 41 24.01 -24.28 2.05
C GLU A 41 24.45 -24.86 0.69
N LEU A 42 23.51 -25.05 -0.24
CA LEU A 42 23.81 -25.49 -1.60
C LEU A 42 24.72 -24.51 -2.36
N ARG A 43 24.69 -23.23 -2.00
CA ARG A 43 25.56 -22.17 -2.55
C ARG A 43 26.89 -22.03 -1.78
N GLY A 44 27.17 -22.94 -0.85
CA GLY A 44 28.45 -23.05 -0.17
C GLY A 44 28.57 -22.23 1.12
N LEU A 45 27.48 -21.67 1.64
CA LEU A 45 27.47 -21.01 2.95
C LEU A 45 27.32 -22.05 4.06
N GLN A 46 27.96 -21.81 5.21
CA GLN A 46 27.91 -22.72 6.36
C GLN A 46 26.99 -22.19 7.46
N ALA A 47 26.04 -23.02 7.89
CA ALA A 47 25.17 -22.73 9.02
C ALA A 47 25.99 -22.41 10.29
N GLY A 48 25.62 -21.36 11.00
CA GLY A 48 26.31 -20.88 12.21
C GLY A 48 27.57 -20.03 11.94
N GLN A 49 28.12 -20.06 10.72
CA GLN A 49 29.26 -19.21 10.32
C GLN A 49 28.86 -18.09 9.37
N ASP A 50 28.15 -18.42 8.29
CA ASP A 50 27.74 -17.48 7.24
C ASP A 50 26.28 -17.06 7.36
N PHE A 51 25.45 -17.88 8.01
CA PHE A 51 24.06 -17.54 8.29
C PHE A 51 23.55 -18.18 9.59
N LEU A 52 22.48 -17.60 10.12
CA LEU A 52 21.78 -18.03 11.33
C LEU A 52 20.27 -17.98 11.08
N SER A 53 19.60 -19.12 11.26
CA SER A 53 18.13 -19.19 11.28
C SER A 53 17.63 -18.88 12.69
N VAL A 54 16.69 -17.95 12.80
CA VAL A 54 16.08 -17.57 14.09
C VAL A 54 15.16 -18.70 14.59
N PRO A 55 15.16 -19.04 15.90
CA PRO A 55 14.30 -20.09 16.43
C PRO A 55 12.80 -19.83 16.26
N ASP A 56 12.02 -20.88 15.97
CA ASP A 56 10.55 -20.84 15.76
C ASP A 56 9.71 -20.60 17.02
N THR A 57 10.36 -20.45 18.18
CA THR A 57 9.69 -20.48 19.49
C THR A 57 9.63 -19.11 20.16
N ILE A 58 10.10 -18.07 19.47
CA ILE A 58 10.27 -16.74 20.03
C ILE A 58 9.50 -15.72 19.20
N ASN A 59 8.85 -14.77 19.87
CA ASN A 59 8.11 -13.69 19.24
C ASN A 59 9.01 -12.49 18.93
N LEU A 60 8.44 -11.43 18.33
CA LEU A 60 9.19 -10.31 17.76
C LEU A 60 10.26 -9.70 18.68
N GLY A 61 9.92 -9.35 19.93
CA GLY A 61 10.88 -8.73 20.87
C GLY A 61 12.11 -9.59 21.19
N PRO A 62 11.92 -10.84 21.64
CA PRO A 62 12.95 -11.88 21.73
C PRO A 62 13.69 -12.16 20.43
N THR A 63 13.05 -12.18 19.26
CA THR A 63 13.71 -12.31 17.94
C THR A 63 14.70 -11.18 17.72
N ILE A 64 14.27 -9.94 17.90
CA ILE A 64 15.11 -8.74 17.83
C ILE A 64 16.29 -8.87 18.81
N SER A 65 16.02 -9.24 20.07
CA SER A 65 17.05 -9.40 21.10
C SER A 65 18.05 -10.48 20.74
N TRP A 66 17.58 -11.59 20.16
CA TRP A 66 18.38 -12.73 19.75
C TRP A 66 19.33 -12.38 18.62
N ILE A 67 18.84 -11.67 17.59
CA ILE A 67 19.63 -11.18 16.47
C ILE A 67 20.66 -10.16 16.97
N ASN A 68 20.21 -9.14 17.73
CA ASN A 68 21.07 -8.07 18.24
C ASN A 68 22.20 -8.55 19.16
N ALA A 69 22.00 -9.65 19.88
CA ALA A 69 23.02 -10.25 20.73
C ALA A 69 24.10 -11.03 19.94
N ARG A 70 23.86 -11.33 18.66
CA ARG A 70 24.72 -12.19 17.82
C ARG A 70 25.26 -11.51 16.59
N SER A 71 24.67 -10.38 16.21
CA SER A 71 25.03 -9.63 15.04
C SER A 71 26.24 -8.74 15.28
N VAL A 72 27.04 -8.58 14.24
CA VAL A 72 28.16 -7.66 14.18
C VAL A 72 28.04 -6.80 12.92
N ARG A 73 28.87 -5.76 12.83
CA ARG A 73 28.87 -4.88 11.66
C ARG A 73 29.16 -5.68 10.38
N GLY A 74 28.37 -5.41 9.35
CA GLY A 74 28.46 -6.08 8.05
C GLY A 74 27.51 -7.27 7.90
N ASP A 75 26.89 -7.73 8.99
CA ASP A 75 25.80 -8.72 8.94
C ASP A 75 24.51 -8.08 8.40
N VAL A 76 23.59 -8.90 7.90
CA VAL A 76 22.26 -8.49 7.42
C VAL A 76 21.16 -9.35 8.02
N ALA A 77 19.94 -8.81 8.12
CA ALA A 77 18.76 -9.55 8.56
C ALA A 77 17.59 -9.44 7.57
N LEU A 78 16.82 -10.52 7.44
CA LEU A 78 15.55 -10.56 6.72
C LEU A 78 14.53 -11.32 7.56
N GLU A 79 13.31 -10.80 7.66
CA GLU A 79 12.16 -11.54 8.14
C GLU A 79 11.18 -11.76 7.01
N ILE A 80 10.68 -12.98 6.85
CA ILE A 80 9.62 -13.29 5.87
C ILE A 80 8.27 -13.37 6.55
N HIS A 81 7.26 -12.74 5.96
CA HIS A 81 5.86 -12.75 6.38
C HIS A 81 4.97 -13.15 5.21
N GLY A 82 3.73 -13.54 5.53
CA GLY A 82 2.69 -13.84 4.57
C GLY A 82 1.53 -12.88 4.75
N ASN A 83 1.25 -12.09 3.72
CA ASN A 83 0.25 -11.04 3.79
C ASN A 83 -1.18 -11.64 3.74
N ALA A 84 -2.17 -10.87 4.17
CA ALA A 84 -3.57 -11.21 4.05
C ALA A 84 -4.40 -9.95 3.82
N ALA A 85 -5.25 -9.99 2.79
CA ALA A 85 -6.16 -8.90 2.47
C ALA A 85 -7.40 -9.47 1.78
N ASN A 86 -8.24 -10.14 2.57
CA ASN A 86 -9.54 -10.72 2.23
C ASN A 86 -9.56 -11.69 1.02
N GLY A 87 -8.40 -12.22 0.64
CA GLY A 87 -8.21 -13.15 -0.47
C GLY A 87 -8.28 -12.54 -1.87
N GLN A 88 -8.37 -11.21 -2.00
CA GLN A 88 -8.44 -10.54 -3.31
C GLN A 88 -7.10 -10.04 -3.82
N VAL A 89 -6.23 -9.61 -2.91
CA VAL A 89 -4.92 -9.03 -3.25
C VAL A 89 -3.90 -10.12 -3.53
N ARG A 90 -2.94 -9.84 -4.42
CA ARG A 90 -1.86 -10.73 -4.82
C ARG A 90 -0.53 -10.00 -4.87
N GLY A 91 0.55 -10.76 -4.84
CA GLY A 91 1.92 -10.32 -5.08
C GLY A 91 2.79 -10.24 -3.83
N THR A 92 4.01 -9.75 -4.03
CA THR A 92 5.06 -9.63 -3.00
C THR A 92 5.53 -8.19 -2.84
N GLU A 93 5.87 -7.79 -1.62
CA GLU A 93 6.43 -6.47 -1.28
C GLU A 93 7.53 -6.63 -0.22
N CYS A 94 8.52 -5.74 -0.28
CA CYS A 94 9.61 -5.74 0.69
C CYS A 94 9.72 -4.38 1.37
N PHE A 95 9.71 -4.39 2.70
CA PHE A 95 9.75 -3.21 3.53
C PHE A 95 11.16 -2.89 3.99
N TYR A 96 11.45 -1.59 4.00
CA TYR A 96 12.69 -1.01 4.47
C TYR A 96 12.43 0.13 5.47
N ILE A 97 13.46 0.54 6.20
CA ILE A 97 13.32 1.67 7.12
C ILE A 97 13.09 2.97 6.35
N ASP A 98 12.03 3.69 6.68
CA ASP A 98 11.67 4.93 6.01
C ASP A 98 12.83 5.95 5.96
N GLY A 99 12.88 6.73 4.87
CA GLY A 99 13.94 7.71 4.59
C GLY A 99 15.31 7.11 4.22
N ASN A 100 15.42 5.79 4.03
CA ASN A 100 16.70 5.14 3.72
C ASN A 100 16.78 4.59 2.29
N ASN A 101 17.28 5.41 1.36
CA ASN A 101 17.42 5.05 -0.06
C ASN A 101 18.32 3.83 -0.32
N GLU A 102 19.33 3.59 0.53
CA GLU A 102 20.14 2.37 0.39
C GLU A 102 19.32 1.13 0.72
N ARG A 103 18.54 1.15 1.82
CA ARG A 103 17.66 0.02 2.15
C ARG A 103 16.54 -0.17 1.13
N ARG A 104 16.05 0.91 0.51
CA ARG A 104 15.13 0.80 -0.64
C ARG A 104 15.74 -0.02 -1.77
N GLY A 105 16.99 0.27 -2.13
CA GLY A 105 17.73 -0.49 -3.14
C GLY A 105 17.93 -1.95 -2.74
N ASP A 106 18.24 -2.23 -1.48
CA ASP A 106 18.42 -3.60 -1.00
C ASP A 106 17.10 -4.39 -0.95
N ALA A 107 16.00 -3.74 -0.57
CA ALA A 107 14.66 -4.32 -0.64
C ALA A 107 14.26 -4.65 -2.09
N GLN A 108 14.56 -3.74 -3.03
CA GLN A 108 14.33 -3.97 -4.45
C GLN A 108 15.18 -5.14 -4.97
N LEU A 109 16.43 -5.25 -4.55
CA LEU A 109 17.31 -6.38 -4.90
C LEU A 109 16.73 -7.73 -4.46
N ILE A 110 16.17 -7.81 -3.25
CA ILE A 110 15.49 -9.03 -2.77
C ILE A 110 14.28 -9.36 -3.66
N LEU A 111 13.46 -8.36 -3.99
CA LEU A 111 12.29 -8.53 -4.86
C LEU A 111 12.69 -8.99 -6.26
N ASP A 112 13.66 -8.32 -6.88
CA ASP A 112 14.11 -8.64 -8.23
C ASP A 112 14.65 -10.08 -8.31
N SER A 113 15.43 -10.49 -7.30
CA SER A 113 15.97 -11.87 -7.23
C SER A 113 14.85 -12.91 -7.07
N LEU A 114 13.82 -12.61 -6.26
CA LEU A 114 12.66 -13.48 -6.11
C LEU A 114 11.83 -13.57 -7.41
N LEU A 115 11.55 -12.43 -8.03
CA LEU A 115 10.70 -12.34 -9.22
C LEU A 115 11.37 -12.92 -10.46
N GLN A 116 12.71 -12.93 -10.51
CA GLN A 116 13.46 -13.62 -11.55
C GLN A 116 13.21 -15.14 -11.51
N GLU A 117 13.13 -15.74 -10.32
CA GLU A 117 12.87 -17.18 -10.15
C GLU A 117 11.37 -17.53 -10.18
N VAL A 118 10.50 -16.57 -9.84
CA VAL A 118 9.04 -16.73 -9.80
C VAL A 118 8.35 -15.58 -10.57
N PRO A 119 8.46 -15.55 -11.91
CA PRO A 119 7.91 -14.45 -12.72
C PRO A 119 6.38 -14.39 -12.73
N GLU A 120 5.68 -15.44 -12.27
CA GLU A 120 4.22 -15.43 -12.13
C GLU A 120 3.72 -14.69 -10.87
N LEU A 121 4.64 -14.34 -9.96
CA LEU A 121 4.33 -13.56 -8.78
C LEU A 121 4.35 -12.07 -9.15
N SER A 122 3.30 -11.33 -8.79
CA SER A 122 3.25 -9.89 -9.07
C SER A 122 4.11 -9.10 -8.08
N SER A 123 4.86 -8.12 -8.55
CA SER A 123 5.56 -7.19 -7.66
C SER A 123 4.62 -6.11 -7.17
N ARG A 124 4.72 -5.78 -5.88
CA ARG A 124 4.11 -4.61 -5.25
C ARG A 124 5.15 -3.57 -4.82
N GLY A 125 6.43 -3.83 -5.14
CA GLY A 125 7.55 -2.90 -4.95
C GLY A 125 8.15 -2.87 -3.55
N ALA A 126 9.31 -2.21 -3.45
CA ALA A 126 9.95 -1.89 -2.19
C ALA A 126 9.25 -0.69 -1.53
N LYS A 127 8.86 -0.81 -0.26
CA LYS A 127 8.08 0.20 0.47
C LYS A 127 8.74 0.63 1.78
N PRO A 128 8.63 1.90 2.19
CA PRO A 128 9.05 2.28 3.54
C PRO A 128 8.14 1.60 4.56
N ASP A 129 8.65 1.28 5.74
CA ASP A 129 7.89 0.60 6.79
C ASP A 129 6.72 1.44 7.33
N THR A 130 6.78 2.76 7.14
CA THR A 130 5.67 3.71 7.38
C THR A 130 4.48 3.49 6.46
N ALA A 131 4.65 2.79 5.32
CA ALA A 131 3.55 2.42 4.42
C ALA A 131 2.69 1.26 4.97
N THR A 132 3.13 0.59 6.03
CA THR A 132 2.33 -0.44 6.69
C THR A 132 1.20 0.16 7.52
N PHE A 133 0.16 -0.63 7.81
CA PHE A 133 -0.95 -0.19 8.66
C PHE A 133 -0.50 0.24 10.06
N VAL A 134 0.57 -0.36 10.58
CA VAL A 134 1.15 -0.03 11.89
C VAL A 134 2.06 1.21 11.86
N GLY A 135 2.41 1.72 10.66
CA GLY A 135 3.25 2.91 10.47
C GLY A 135 4.71 2.76 10.90
N SER A 136 5.11 1.58 11.39
CA SER A 136 6.49 1.27 11.81
C SER A 136 6.61 -0.23 12.04
N LEU A 137 7.65 -0.86 11.47
CA LEU A 137 7.89 -2.29 11.65
C LEU A 137 8.99 -2.53 12.69
N GLY A 138 8.64 -3.20 13.79
CA GLY A 138 9.56 -3.47 14.89
C GLY A 138 10.83 -4.22 14.46
N PHE A 139 10.74 -5.20 13.57
CA PHE A 139 11.91 -5.92 13.05
C PHE A 139 12.90 -4.97 12.38
N ILE A 140 12.40 -4.08 11.53
CA ILE A 140 13.18 -3.08 10.78
C ILE A 140 13.74 -2.00 11.71
N ARG A 141 12.92 -1.48 12.62
CA ARG A 141 13.27 -0.35 13.49
C ARG A 141 14.15 -0.75 14.66
N ARG A 142 14.09 -2.01 15.12
CA ARG A 142 14.69 -2.49 16.38
C ARG A 142 15.82 -3.50 16.22
N ILE A 143 16.13 -3.99 15.01
CA ILE A 143 17.41 -4.68 14.70
C ILE A 143 18.58 -3.71 14.45
N ARG A 144 19.73 -3.99 15.06
CA ARG A 144 20.95 -3.13 15.07
C ARG A 144 21.70 -3.13 13.74
N ILE A 145 21.62 -4.23 13.02
CA ILE A 145 22.22 -4.40 11.69
C ILE A 145 21.19 -4.07 10.60
N PRO A 146 21.61 -3.86 9.35
CA PRO A 146 20.67 -3.63 8.29
C PRO A 146 19.67 -4.78 8.13
N SER A 147 18.39 -4.43 8.07
CA SER A 147 17.28 -5.38 8.17
C SER A 147 16.14 -5.00 7.23
N LEU A 148 15.51 -6.01 6.64
CA LEU A 148 14.36 -5.90 5.75
C LEU A 148 13.24 -6.83 6.23
N LEU A 149 12.01 -6.56 5.82
CA LEU A 149 10.88 -7.47 6.00
C LEU A 149 10.26 -7.76 4.63
N LEU A 150 10.06 -9.02 4.27
CA LEU A 150 9.52 -9.43 2.97
C LEU A 150 8.16 -10.09 3.17
N GLU A 151 7.12 -9.50 2.61
CA GLU A 151 5.81 -10.13 2.43
C GLU A 151 5.87 -11.01 1.19
N LEU A 152 5.92 -12.33 1.38
CA LEU A 152 6.18 -13.29 0.30
C LEU A 152 5.03 -13.38 -0.70
N SER A 153 3.80 -13.37 -0.20
CA SER A 153 2.58 -13.53 -0.99
C SER A 153 1.36 -13.28 -0.12
N PHE A 154 0.18 -13.13 -0.72
CA PHE A 154 -1.08 -13.08 0.02
C PHE A 154 -1.60 -14.50 0.30
N LEU A 155 -1.47 -14.97 1.53
CA LEU A 155 -1.79 -16.36 1.91
C LEU A 155 -3.28 -16.67 1.87
N ASP A 156 -4.12 -15.67 2.04
CA ASP A 156 -5.58 -15.78 1.93
C ASP A 156 -6.07 -15.72 0.47
N ASN A 157 -5.18 -15.43 -0.49
CA ASN A 157 -5.45 -15.54 -1.91
C ASN A 157 -5.02 -16.92 -2.44
N LEU A 158 -5.99 -17.72 -2.91
CA LEU A 158 -5.75 -19.11 -3.31
C LEU A 158 -4.71 -19.25 -4.45
N PRO A 159 -4.73 -18.45 -5.54
CA PRO A 159 -3.67 -18.48 -6.55
C PRO A 159 -2.26 -18.24 -5.99
N ASP A 160 -2.08 -17.23 -5.14
CA ASP A 160 -0.78 -16.92 -4.53
C ASP A 160 -0.32 -18.02 -3.57
N LEU A 161 -1.23 -18.53 -2.73
CA LEU A 161 -0.93 -19.65 -1.85
C LEU A 161 -0.52 -20.90 -2.64
N LEU A 162 -1.24 -21.23 -3.71
CA LEU A 162 -0.89 -22.37 -4.57
C LEU A 162 0.43 -22.13 -5.30
N LEU A 163 0.72 -20.91 -5.72
CA LEU A 163 2.00 -20.56 -6.33
C LEU A 163 3.15 -20.79 -5.33
N LEU A 164 3.02 -20.25 -4.11
CA LEU A 164 3.98 -20.46 -3.03
C LEU A 164 4.16 -21.95 -2.72
N GLN A 165 3.06 -22.71 -2.53
CA GLN A 165 3.14 -24.12 -2.15
C GLN A 165 3.75 -25.00 -3.26
N ASN A 166 3.40 -24.76 -4.52
CA ASN A 166 3.89 -25.56 -5.66
C ASN A 166 5.31 -25.18 -6.09
N LYS A 167 5.70 -23.91 -5.91
CA LYS A 167 7.00 -23.38 -6.32
C LYS A 167 7.90 -22.97 -5.14
N ARG A 168 7.65 -23.48 -3.94
CA ARG A 168 8.34 -23.02 -2.71
C ARG A 168 9.87 -23.06 -2.81
N ARG A 169 10.43 -24.05 -3.51
CA ARG A 169 11.88 -24.11 -3.72
C ARG A 169 12.40 -22.98 -4.61
N GLN A 170 11.65 -22.54 -5.62
CA GLN A 170 12.01 -21.40 -6.46
C GLN A 170 11.92 -20.08 -5.68
N PHE A 171 10.90 -19.92 -4.83
CA PHE A 171 10.86 -18.82 -3.86
C PHE A 171 12.14 -18.80 -3.00
N ALA A 172 12.46 -19.94 -2.39
CA ALA A 172 13.64 -20.07 -1.56
C ALA A 172 14.95 -19.77 -2.31
N GLN A 173 15.03 -20.20 -3.57
CA GLN A 173 16.16 -19.96 -4.46
C GLN A 173 16.39 -18.46 -4.69
N GLY A 174 15.36 -17.73 -5.14
CA GLY A 174 15.47 -16.31 -5.42
C GLY A 174 15.77 -15.49 -4.17
N ILE A 175 15.20 -15.86 -3.02
CA ILE A 175 15.49 -15.20 -1.73
C ILE A 175 16.91 -15.49 -1.27
N ALA A 176 17.41 -16.72 -1.41
CA ALA A 176 18.79 -17.06 -1.05
C ALA A 176 19.80 -16.27 -1.91
N GLU A 177 19.55 -16.14 -3.21
CA GLU A 177 20.38 -15.34 -4.12
C GLU A 177 20.37 -13.85 -3.75
N GLY A 178 19.18 -13.29 -3.51
CA GLY A 178 19.04 -11.93 -3.04
C GLY A 178 19.75 -11.67 -1.70
N LEU A 179 19.64 -12.60 -0.74
CA LEU A 179 20.30 -12.50 0.57
C LEU A 179 21.83 -12.52 0.48
N ILE A 180 22.38 -13.35 -0.40
CA ILE A 180 23.83 -13.42 -0.63
C ILE A 180 24.31 -12.09 -1.22
N ALA A 181 23.63 -11.59 -2.25
CA ALA A 181 23.96 -10.30 -2.87
C ALA A 181 23.84 -9.15 -1.87
N TYR A 182 22.76 -9.13 -1.08
CA TYR A 182 22.52 -8.14 -0.04
C TYR A 182 23.65 -8.11 1.01
N ARG A 183 24.00 -9.27 1.55
CA ARG A 183 25.12 -9.44 2.50
C ARG A 183 26.45 -8.95 1.92
N ASP A 184 26.72 -9.27 0.66
CA ASP A 184 28.00 -8.94 0.02
C ASP A 184 28.14 -7.44 -0.22
N ILE A 185 27.06 -6.78 -0.63
CA ILE A 185 26.99 -5.32 -0.74
C ILE A 185 27.23 -4.67 0.64
N GLU A 186 26.59 -5.17 1.70
CA GLU A 186 26.82 -4.67 3.07
C GLU A 186 28.23 -4.91 3.59
N ALA A 187 28.81 -6.07 3.27
CA ALA A 187 30.19 -6.37 3.63
C ALA A 187 31.17 -5.40 2.95
N LEU A 188 30.86 -4.91 1.75
CA LEU A 188 31.65 -3.87 1.08
C LEU A 188 31.44 -2.50 1.73
N ARG A 189 30.19 -2.11 2.01
CA ARG A 189 29.84 -0.85 2.72
C ARG A 189 30.49 -0.76 4.11
N SER A 190 30.74 -1.91 4.76
CA SER A 190 31.28 -1.99 6.12
C SER A 190 32.82 -2.08 6.24
N ARG A 191 33.56 -2.29 5.14
CA ARG A 191 35.03 -2.37 5.18
C ARG A 191 35.68 -0.98 5.31
N GLY A 192 36.20 -0.67 6.51
CA GLY A 192 37.24 0.35 6.70
C GLY A 192 36.84 1.69 7.34
N ALA A 193 35.59 1.92 7.73
CA ALA A 193 35.19 3.23 8.23
C ALA A 193 35.08 3.28 9.76
N SER A 194 35.78 4.22 10.42
CA SER A 194 35.17 4.91 11.58
C SER A 194 33.77 5.37 11.17
N PHE A 195 32.77 5.36 12.05
CA PHE A 195 31.43 5.81 11.65
C PHE A 195 31.54 7.17 10.92
N PRO A 196 31.09 7.28 9.66
CA PRO A 196 31.27 8.49 8.90
C PRO A 196 30.67 9.67 9.64
N ILE A 197 31.45 10.74 9.77
CA ILE A 197 31.00 11.96 10.42
C ILE A 197 29.96 12.62 9.52
N ILE A 198 28.86 13.09 10.11
CA ILE A 198 27.80 13.84 9.42
C ILE A 198 27.62 15.22 10.03
N GLY A 199 27.12 16.15 9.20
CA GLY A 199 26.60 17.41 9.69
C GLY A 199 25.36 17.19 10.55
N ILE A 200 25.10 18.14 11.44
CA ILE A 200 23.82 18.25 12.15
C ILE A 200 23.34 19.68 11.92
N GLU A 201 22.08 19.84 11.57
CA GLU A 201 21.38 21.11 11.52
C GLU A 201 20.21 21.05 12.49
N VAL A 202 19.99 22.13 13.24
CA VAL A 202 18.90 22.24 14.21
C VAL A 202 18.13 23.52 13.93
N ASN A 203 16.85 23.42 13.58
CA ASN A 203 15.97 24.56 13.27
C ASN A 203 16.57 25.51 12.22
N GLY A 204 17.12 24.96 11.13
CA GLY A 204 17.74 25.74 10.06
C GLY A 204 19.17 26.21 10.33
N GLU A 205 19.74 25.95 11.50
CA GLU A 205 21.08 26.40 11.89
C GLU A 205 22.07 25.24 12.05
N PRO A 206 23.30 25.32 11.51
CA PRO A 206 24.31 24.28 11.69
C PRO A 206 24.71 24.10 13.16
N TYR A 207 24.70 22.86 13.64
CA TYR A 207 25.15 22.52 14.99
C TYR A 207 26.67 22.24 15.00
N PRO A 208 27.41 22.73 16.02
CA PRO A 208 28.88 22.67 16.04
C PRO A 208 29.45 21.26 16.16
N ASP A 209 28.84 20.39 16.96
CA ASP A 209 29.28 19.00 17.06
C ASP A 209 28.78 18.19 15.87
N LYS A 210 29.46 17.07 15.64
CA LYS A 210 29.16 16.20 14.52
C LYS A 210 28.41 14.97 14.96
N GLY A 211 27.47 14.55 14.11
CA GLY A 211 26.84 13.25 14.22
C GLY A 211 27.72 12.17 13.59
N ILE A 212 27.25 10.94 13.69
CA ILE A 212 27.89 9.79 13.06
C ILE A 212 26.86 8.97 12.28
N MET A 213 27.30 8.33 11.22
CA MET A 213 26.50 7.37 10.47
C MET A 213 26.80 5.96 10.96
N VAL A 214 25.82 5.35 11.61
CA VAL A 214 25.88 3.95 12.05
C VAL A 214 24.86 3.17 11.25
N ASN A 215 25.34 2.29 10.37
CA ASN A 215 24.50 1.47 9.49
C ASN A 215 23.46 2.33 8.75
N ASN A 216 23.92 3.45 8.16
CA ASN A 216 23.13 4.45 7.45
C ASN A 216 21.94 5.06 8.19
N ASN A 217 21.99 5.04 9.51
CA ASN A 217 21.14 5.89 10.31
C ASN A 217 22.01 7.03 10.85
N SER A 218 21.46 8.24 10.83
CA SER A 218 22.05 9.39 11.50
C SER A 218 21.95 9.18 13.00
N TYR A 219 23.08 9.35 13.67
CA TYR A 219 23.17 9.36 15.12
C TYR A 219 23.74 10.70 15.56
N ILE A 220 23.11 11.31 16.57
CA ILE A 220 23.51 12.62 17.10
C ILE A 220 24.01 12.46 18.55
N PRO A 221 24.89 13.35 19.03
CA PRO A 221 25.35 13.31 20.42
C PRO A 221 24.19 13.37 21.41
N VAL A 222 24.25 12.61 22.50
CA VAL A 222 23.24 12.64 23.56
C VAL A 222 23.17 14.02 24.22
N ASP A 223 24.29 14.73 24.32
CA ASP A 223 24.34 16.09 24.87
C ASP A 223 23.48 17.07 24.05
N LEU A 224 23.36 16.85 22.73
CA LEU A 224 22.45 17.62 21.88
C LEU A 224 20.99 17.33 22.27
N VAL A 225 20.62 16.06 22.47
CA VAL A 225 19.27 15.69 22.94
C VAL A 225 18.92 16.38 24.26
N ASP A 226 19.86 16.35 25.21
CA ASP A 226 19.70 17.00 26.51
C ASP A 226 19.53 18.52 26.34
N SER A 227 20.28 19.14 25.42
CA SER A 227 20.17 20.57 25.11
C SER A 227 18.86 20.96 24.43
N LEU A 228 18.23 20.02 23.72
CA LEU A 228 16.90 20.18 23.11
C LEU A 228 15.77 19.99 24.14
N GLY A 229 16.08 19.64 25.39
CA GLY A 229 15.09 19.44 26.45
C GLY A 229 14.26 18.16 26.29
N ILE A 230 14.75 17.19 25.51
CA ILE A 230 14.04 15.94 25.24
C ILE A 230 14.34 14.95 26.37
N GLU A 231 13.34 14.68 27.22
CA GLU A 231 13.46 13.67 28.27
C GLU A 231 12.96 12.31 27.81
N PHE A 232 13.79 11.27 27.98
CA PHE A 232 13.39 9.90 27.67
C PHE A 232 12.65 9.27 28.87
N PRO A 233 11.39 8.82 28.70
CA PRO A 233 10.68 8.15 29.78
C PRO A 233 11.38 6.85 30.19
N PRO A 234 11.25 6.41 31.46
CA PRO A 234 11.83 5.17 31.93
C PRO A 234 11.36 3.97 31.09
N GLY A 235 12.30 3.29 30.43
CA GLY A 235 12.00 2.15 29.54
C GLY A 235 11.82 2.49 28.07
N ALA A 236 11.99 3.76 27.66
CA ALA A 236 12.04 4.13 26.23
C ALA A 236 13.17 3.36 25.52
N ASP A 237 12.84 2.65 24.44
CA ASP A 237 13.76 1.83 23.63
C ASP A 237 14.62 2.72 22.71
N ILE A 238 15.38 3.66 23.30
CA ILE A 238 16.26 4.60 22.58
C ILE A 238 17.63 3.97 22.38
N ARG A 239 18.00 3.77 21.12
CA ARG A 239 19.27 3.17 20.75
C ARG A 239 20.42 4.13 21.03
N ARG A 240 21.42 3.64 21.76
CA ARG A 240 22.65 4.37 22.08
C ARG A 240 23.86 3.67 21.50
N VAL A 241 24.76 4.43 20.88
CA VAL A 241 26.06 3.98 20.39
C VAL A 241 27.15 4.82 21.04
N SER A 242 28.18 4.19 21.58
CA SER A 242 29.33 4.91 22.12
C SER A 242 30.50 4.86 21.16
N GLN A 243 31.04 6.01 20.76
CA GLN A 243 32.24 6.11 19.96
C GLN A 243 33.12 7.25 20.47
N GLY A 244 34.42 6.98 20.67
CA GLY A 244 35.38 8.03 21.05
C GLY A 244 35.09 8.71 22.40
N GLY A 245 34.34 8.07 23.30
CA GLY A 245 33.92 8.64 24.59
C GLY A 245 32.62 9.46 24.54
N VAL A 246 32.04 9.66 23.36
CA VAL A 246 30.73 10.32 23.17
C VAL A 246 29.66 9.25 23.01
N VAL A 247 28.51 9.46 23.65
CA VAL A 247 27.31 8.64 23.47
C VAL A 247 26.43 9.32 22.43
N TYR A 248 26.00 8.57 21.43
CA TYR A 248 25.12 9.04 20.37
C TYR A 248 23.79 8.31 20.43
N VAL A 249 22.70 9.01 20.12
CA VAL A 249 21.37 8.44 19.92
C VAL A 249 20.98 8.45 18.45
N LYS A 250 20.14 7.52 18.03
CA LYS A 250 19.63 7.47 16.66
C LYS A 250 18.64 8.63 16.44
N ALA A 251 18.91 9.50 15.47
CA ALA A 251 18.16 10.75 15.30
C ALA A 251 16.68 10.51 15.00
N VAL A 252 16.34 9.57 14.10
CA VAL A 252 14.95 9.27 13.73
C VAL A 252 14.12 8.73 14.91
N ASP A 253 14.75 8.15 15.93
CA ASP A 253 14.05 7.72 17.15
C ASP A 253 13.53 8.95 17.94
N LEU A 254 13.95 10.17 17.60
CA LEU A 254 13.47 11.42 18.21
C LEU A 254 12.11 11.89 17.66
N GLN A 255 11.62 11.32 16.55
CA GLN A 255 10.30 11.65 15.98
C GLN A 255 9.13 11.38 16.95
N GLN A 256 9.34 10.52 17.95
CA GLN A 256 8.37 10.26 19.01
C GLN A 256 8.34 11.34 20.10
N PHE A 257 9.27 12.31 20.06
CA PHE A 257 9.38 13.42 21.02
C PHE A 257 9.23 14.79 20.33
N ASN A 258 8.35 14.89 19.32
CA ASN A 258 8.09 16.12 18.56
C ASN A 258 9.32 16.74 17.90
N VAL A 259 10.20 15.90 17.35
CA VAL A 259 11.32 16.32 16.51
C VAL A 259 11.13 15.80 15.11
N THR A 260 11.02 16.69 14.11
CA THR A 260 11.09 16.25 12.71
C THR A 260 12.54 15.99 12.36
N VAL A 261 12.79 14.89 11.66
CA VAL A 261 14.14 14.42 11.31
C VAL A 261 14.22 14.29 9.79
N GLY A 262 14.97 15.19 9.16
CA GLY A 262 15.27 15.19 7.74
C GLY A 262 16.71 14.79 7.44
N TRP A 263 17.02 14.60 6.16
CA TRP A 263 18.36 14.28 5.69
C TRP A 263 18.69 15.04 4.41
N ASP A 264 19.76 15.82 4.44
CA ASP A 264 20.37 16.40 3.25
C ASP A 264 21.49 15.47 2.76
N ALA A 265 21.25 14.82 1.62
CA ALA A 265 22.20 13.90 1.01
C ALA A 265 23.42 14.60 0.40
N THR A 266 23.27 15.85 -0.06
CA THR A 266 24.32 16.64 -0.70
C THR A 266 25.39 17.01 0.32
N THR A 267 24.95 17.52 1.48
CA THR A 267 25.87 17.95 2.54
C THR A 267 26.16 16.86 3.57
N ARG A 268 25.44 15.74 3.51
CA ARG A 268 25.47 14.64 4.49
C ARG A 268 25.14 15.15 5.89
N THR A 269 24.00 15.82 6.01
CA THR A 269 23.57 16.50 7.22
C THR A 269 22.23 15.96 7.68
N VAL A 270 22.13 15.59 8.96
CA VAL A 270 20.82 15.33 9.58
C VAL A 270 20.19 16.65 10.01
N ILE A 271 18.95 16.87 9.60
CA ILE A 271 18.20 18.09 9.91
C ILE A 271 17.22 17.76 11.03
N LEU A 272 17.28 18.50 12.14
CA LEU A 272 16.41 18.37 13.28
C LEU A 272 15.57 19.63 13.42
N ASN A 273 14.26 19.52 13.31
CA ASN A 273 13.36 20.63 13.61
C ASN A 273 12.64 20.34 14.93
N THR A 274 12.94 21.17 15.93
CA THR A 274 12.37 21.15 17.29
C THR A 274 11.46 22.35 17.55
N SER A 275 11.14 23.15 16.53
CA SER A 275 10.10 24.15 16.61
C SER A 275 8.87 23.50 17.26
N PRO A 276 8.31 24.09 18.33
CA PRO A 276 7.20 23.50 19.04
C PRO A 276 6.04 23.35 18.07
N GLN A 277 5.86 22.15 17.52
CA GLN A 277 4.58 21.79 16.94
C GLN A 277 3.60 21.79 18.11
N GLU A 278 2.51 22.53 17.96
CA GLU A 278 1.40 22.42 18.90
C GLU A 278 1.09 20.93 19.11
N PRO A 279 0.96 20.45 20.37
CA PRO A 279 0.67 19.05 20.64
C PRO A 279 -0.50 18.59 19.79
N ILE A 280 -0.25 17.68 18.86
CA ILE A 280 -1.27 17.17 17.92
C ILE A 280 -2.13 16.07 18.57
N ASP A 281 -1.87 15.74 19.83
CA ASP A 281 -2.46 14.63 20.57
C ASP A 281 -3.56 15.05 21.55
N GLU A 282 -3.87 16.34 21.69
CA GLU A 282 -4.96 16.81 22.55
C GLU A 282 -6.33 16.56 21.89
N ILE A 283 -7.18 15.76 22.54
CA ILE A 283 -8.48 15.37 21.98
C ILE A 283 -9.46 16.55 21.95
N MET A 284 -9.40 17.44 22.94
CA MET A 284 -10.24 18.64 23.04
C MET A 284 -9.58 19.85 22.38
N SER A 285 -9.25 19.72 21.10
CA SER A 285 -8.66 20.78 20.27
C SER A 285 -9.37 20.86 18.91
N ASN A 286 -8.91 21.74 18.01
CA ASN A 286 -9.46 21.83 16.65
C ASN A 286 -8.61 21.01 15.69
N GLY A 287 -9.26 20.27 14.79
CA GLY A 287 -8.55 19.68 13.65
C GLY A 287 -8.09 20.76 12.67
N LYS A 288 -7.05 20.44 11.91
CA LYS A 288 -6.38 21.29 10.92
C LYS A 288 -6.75 20.88 9.49
N ALA A 289 -7.03 19.60 9.23
CA ALA A 289 -7.29 19.12 7.88
C ALA A 289 -8.65 19.60 7.35
N SER A 290 -8.69 19.97 6.07
CA SER A 290 -9.92 20.34 5.37
C SER A 290 -10.75 19.10 4.98
N GLU A 291 -12.00 19.31 4.58
CA GLU A 291 -12.82 18.22 4.03
C GLU A 291 -12.17 17.57 2.80
N ALA A 292 -11.49 18.36 1.96
CA ALA A 292 -10.80 17.86 0.78
C ALA A 292 -9.58 16.99 1.14
N ASP A 293 -8.84 17.39 2.18
CA ASP A 293 -7.70 16.63 2.72
C ASP A 293 -8.13 15.26 3.23
N LEU A 294 -9.14 15.23 4.11
CA LEU A 294 -9.68 13.98 4.66
C LEU A 294 -10.23 13.07 3.56
N ASN A 295 -10.90 13.62 2.55
CA ASN A 295 -11.37 12.88 1.38
C ASN A 295 -10.21 12.28 0.57
N ARG A 296 -9.18 13.08 0.26
CA ARG A 296 -8.00 12.63 -0.48
C ARG A 296 -7.28 11.53 0.28
N PHE A 297 -7.06 11.74 1.58
CA PHE A 297 -6.39 10.79 2.45
C PHE A 297 -7.14 9.45 2.52
N LEU A 298 -8.46 9.49 2.68
CA LEU A 298 -9.28 8.28 2.70
C LEU A 298 -9.25 7.54 1.36
N ARG A 299 -9.33 8.24 0.23
CA ARG A 299 -9.26 7.64 -1.13
C ARG A 299 -7.91 7.00 -1.41
N ALA A 300 -6.82 7.68 -1.06
CA ALA A 300 -5.46 7.16 -1.21
C ALA A 300 -5.25 5.87 -0.41
N ASN A 301 -5.90 5.75 0.75
CA ASN A 301 -5.77 4.61 1.64
C ASN A 301 -6.87 3.56 1.49
N ASN A 302 -7.92 3.81 0.70
CA ASN A 302 -8.97 2.85 0.36
C ASN A 302 -9.62 3.21 -0.99
N GLN A 303 -9.14 2.55 -2.05
CA GLN A 303 -9.63 2.72 -3.43
C GLN A 303 -11.02 2.07 -3.70
N GLY A 304 -11.65 1.47 -2.69
CA GLY A 304 -12.99 0.90 -2.83
C GLY A 304 -14.11 1.95 -2.92
N ASN A 305 -15.31 1.51 -3.30
CA ASN A 305 -16.52 2.36 -3.39
C ASN A 305 -17.08 2.85 -2.04
N PHE A 306 -16.25 2.97 -1.00
CA PHE A 306 -16.73 3.45 0.30
C PHE A 306 -17.01 4.94 0.31
N VAL A 307 -16.32 5.72 -0.53
CA VAL A 307 -16.66 7.13 -0.69
C VAL A 307 -18.04 7.31 -1.34
N SER A 308 -18.51 6.37 -2.18
CA SER A 308 -19.90 6.42 -2.66
C SER A 308 -20.91 5.90 -1.61
N LYS A 309 -20.48 5.02 -0.70
CA LYS A 309 -21.33 4.54 0.41
C LYS A 309 -21.46 5.56 1.55
N PHE A 310 -20.40 6.32 1.83
CA PHE A 310 -20.33 7.31 2.90
C PHE A 310 -19.77 8.66 2.38
N PRO A 311 -20.43 9.30 1.38
CA PRO A 311 -19.87 10.45 0.66
C PRO A 311 -19.67 11.69 1.55
N GLU A 312 -20.57 11.88 2.53
CA GLU A 312 -20.52 13.04 3.43
C GLU A 312 -19.70 12.77 4.70
N LEU A 313 -19.02 11.61 4.82
CA LEU A 313 -18.43 11.21 6.10
C LEU A 313 -17.35 12.19 6.61
N PRO A 314 -16.37 12.64 5.80
CA PRO A 314 -15.40 13.64 6.26
C PRO A 314 -16.06 14.93 6.77
N LYS A 315 -17.05 15.43 6.04
CA LYS A 315 -17.84 16.60 6.43
C LYS A 315 -18.60 16.40 7.75
N ILE A 316 -19.21 15.22 7.93
CA ILE A 316 -19.90 14.87 9.17
C ILE A 316 -18.94 14.89 10.36
N TYR A 317 -17.71 14.37 10.22
CA TYR A 317 -16.69 14.45 11.28
C TYR A 317 -16.36 15.90 11.65
N ILE A 318 -16.12 16.75 10.66
CA ILE A 318 -15.83 18.18 10.90
C ILE A 318 -17.00 18.83 11.64
N GLU A 319 -18.23 18.66 11.17
CA GLU A 319 -19.41 19.29 11.75
C GLU A 319 -19.68 18.81 13.20
N GLU A 320 -19.78 17.49 13.42
CA GLU A 320 -20.14 16.94 14.73
C GLU A 320 -19.03 17.17 15.77
N ALA A 321 -17.75 17.11 15.37
CA ALA A 321 -16.64 17.31 16.28
C ALA A 321 -16.46 18.79 16.66
N THR A 322 -16.59 19.71 15.68
CA THR A 322 -16.54 21.16 15.92
C THR A 322 -17.58 21.59 16.95
N ASP A 323 -18.79 21.03 16.86
CA ASP A 323 -19.88 21.33 17.78
C ASP A 323 -19.59 20.96 19.24
N GLU A 324 -18.77 19.93 19.45
CA GLU A 324 -18.43 19.42 20.77
C GLU A 324 -17.06 19.89 21.27
N GLY A 325 -16.26 20.53 20.41
CA GLY A 325 -14.88 20.94 20.68
C GLY A 325 -13.88 19.78 20.65
N VAL A 326 -14.22 18.70 19.94
CA VAL A 326 -13.35 17.53 19.75
C VAL A 326 -12.57 17.72 18.45
N ASN A 327 -11.32 17.31 18.43
CA ASN A 327 -10.48 17.40 17.23
C ASN A 327 -10.97 16.41 16.17
N HIS A 328 -11.47 16.93 15.04
CA HIS A 328 -12.03 16.12 13.96
C HIS A 328 -10.99 15.24 13.26
N ASP A 329 -9.72 15.67 13.19
CA ASP A 329 -8.66 14.86 12.58
C ASP A 329 -8.37 13.63 13.44
N ILE A 330 -8.27 13.80 14.76
CA ILE A 330 -8.08 12.68 15.70
C ILE A 330 -9.24 11.69 15.60
N ALA A 331 -10.48 12.18 15.63
CA ALA A 331 -11.66 11.31 15.53
C ALA A 331 -11.70 10.57 14.18
N PHE A 332 -11.33 11.24 13.09
CA PHE A 332 -11.26 10.65 11.76
C PHE A 332 -10.15 9.60 11.65
N CYS A 333 -8.95 9.89 12.15
CA CYS A 333 -7.82 8.95 12.16
C CYS A 333 -8.10 7.73 13.06
N GLN A 334 -8.78 7.94 14.20
CA GLN A 334 -9.27 6.83 15.03
C GLN A 334 -10.25 5.96 14.24
N MET A 335 -11.18 6.55 13.48
CA MET A 335 -12.06 5.78 12.60
C MET A 335 -11.29 4.98 11.55
N CYS A 336 -10.26 5.58 10.94
CA CYS A 336 -9.41 4.87 9.98
C CYS A 336 -8.73 3.66 10.63
N LEU A 337 -8.28 3.77 11.88
CA LEU A 337 -7.72 2.65 12.63
C LEU A 337 -8.78 1.57 12.89
N GLU A 338 -9.91 1.95 13.47
CA GLU A 338 -10.98 1.05 13.95
C GLU A 338 -11.67 0.29 12.81
N THR A 339 -11.81 0.92 11.66
CA THR A 339 -12.52 0.36 10.50
C THR A 339 -11.57 -0.15 9.42
N ASN A 340 -10.26 -0.08 9.64
CA ASN A 340 -9.26 -0.33 8.60
C ASN A 340 -9.54 0.52 7.33
N PHE A 341 -9.65 1.83 7.52
CA PHE A 341 -10.03 2.83 6.51
C PHE A 341 -11.35 2.48 5.81
N LEU A 342 -12.39 2.15 6.57
CA LEU A 342 -13.71 1.72 6.07
C LEU A 342 -13.72 0.40 5.30
N ARG A 343 -12.68 -0.43 5.36
CA ARG A 343 -12.75 -1.80 4.82
C ARG A 343 -13.60 -2.71 5.70
N PHE A 344 -13.56 -2.44 7.01
CA PHE A 344 -14.11 -3.29 8.07
C PHE A 344 -13.49 -4.70 8.03
N GLY A 345 -13.71 -5.49 9.08
CA GLY A 345 -13.05 -6.81 9.21
C GLY A 345 -12.91 -7.31 10.65
N GLY A 346 -13.23 -6.46 11.63
CA GLY A 346 -13.38 -6.84 13.04
C GLY A 346 -14.83 -7.15 13.43
N ASP A 347 -15.16 -6.97 14.71
CA ASP A 347 -16.50 -7.27 15.29
C ASP A 347 -17.61 -6.29 14.84
N VAL A 348 -17.28 -5.26 14.06
CA VAL A 348 -18.23 -4.26 13.54
C VAL A 348 -18.30 -4.29 12.01
N ASP A 349 -19.51 -4.40 11.48
CA ASP A 349 -19.84 -4.35 10.06
C ASP A 349 -20.32 -2.95 9.63
N PRO A 350 -20.08 -2.56 8.36
CA PRO A 350 -20.44 -1.25 7.85
C PRO A 350 -21.92 -0.85 7.97
N SER A 351 -22.88 -1.79 8.08
CA SER A 351 -24.30 -1.47 8.26
C SER A 351 -24.62 -0.92 9.65
N GLN A 352 -23.75 -1.17 10.64
CA GLN A 352 -23.93 -0.68 12.01
C GLN A 352 -23.66 0.81 12.15
N ASN A 353 -23.03 1.46 11.16
CA ASN A 353 -22.56 2.84 11.24
C ASN A 353 -21.72 3.10 12.51
N ASN A 354 -21.04 2.07 13.03
CA ASN A 354 -20.22 2.14 14.23
C ASN A 354 -18.75 2.25 13.83
N PHE A 355 -18.31 3.48 13.65
CA PHE A 355 -16.99 3.80 13.09
C PHE A 355 -15.84 3.74 14.09
N SER A 356 -16.14 3.46 15.36
CA SER A 356 -15.15 3.50 16.45
C SER A 356 -15.22 2.32 17.40
N GLY A 357 -15.93 1.26 17.00
CA GLY A 357 -16.02 0.02 17.77
C GLY A 357 -16.78 0.17 19.09
N ILE A 358 -17.62 1.19 19.27
CA ILE A 358 -18.34 1.41 20.55
C ILE A 358 -19.10 0.14 20.93
N GLY A 359 -18.75 -0.43 22.07
CA GLY A 359 -19.39 -1.63 22.61
C GLY A 359 -18.94 -2.96 22.01
N ALA A 360 -18.06 -2.97 21.02
CA ALA A 360 -17.37 -4.19 20.58
C ALA A 360 -16.31 -4.57 21.60
N ILE A 361 -16.32 -5.81 22.08
CA ILE A 361 -15.43 -6.30 23.17
C ILE A 361 -14.60 -7.53 22.77
N GLY A 362 -14.55 -7.89 21.48
CA GLY A 362 -13.91 -9.13 21.03
C GLY A 362 -14.84 -10.35 21.15
N GLY A 363 -14.60 -11.36 20.33
CA GLY A 363 -15.21 -12.68 20.48
C GLY A 363 -16.64 -12.81 19.96
N GLY A 364 -17.03 -11.98 18.98
CA GLY A 364 -18.34 -12.07 18.32
C GLY A 364 -19.50 -11.38 19.05
N ALA A 365 -19.22 -10.56 20.05
CA ALA A 365 -20.21 -9.67 20.65
C ALA A 365 -20.48 -8.48 19.72
N GLU A 366 -21.73 -8.34 19.24
CA GLU A 366 -22.10 -7.25 18.33
C GLU A 366 -21.93 -5.88 19.00
N GLY A 367 -21.14 -5.00 18.36
CA GLY A 367 -21.01 -3.60 18.77
C GLY A 367 -22.32 -2.81 18.65
N ALA A 368 -22.33 -1.57 19.14
CA ALA A 368 -23.49 -0.68 19.03
C ALA A 368 -23.93 -0.48 17.57
N PHE A 369 -25.23 -0.30 17.36
CA PHE A 369 -25.83 -0.01 16.06
C PHE A 369 -26.37 1.43 16.03
N PHE A 370 -26.05 2.16 14.98
CA PHE A 370 -26.53 3.52 14.76
C PHE A 370 -27.34 3.63 13.47
N PRO A 371 -28.45 4.39 13.48
CA PRO A 371 -29.41 4.41 12.37
C PRO A 371 -28.88 5.02 11.08
N ASN A 372 -27.84 5.85 11.15
CA ASN A 372 -27.18 6.44 10.00
C ASN A 372 -25.76 6.90 10.36
N PRO A 373 -24.91 7.22 9.35
CA PRO A 373 -23.52 7.61 9.59
C PRO A 373 -23.36 8.79 10.55
N ARG A 374 -24.22 9.81 10.43
CA ARG A 374 -24.15 11.00 11.30
C ARG A 374 -24.36 10.66 12.77
N ILE A 375 -25.32 9.80 13.09
CA ILE A 375 -25.54 9.39 14.49
C ILE A 375 -24.38 8.54 15.01
N GLY A 376 -23.78 7.71 14.16
CA GLY A 376 -22.58 6.94 14.49
C GLY A 376 -21.37 7.81 14.82
N VAL A 377 -21.07 8.79 13.95
CA VAL A 377 -20.01 9.77 14.20
C VAL A 377 -20.30 10.58 15.46
N LYS A 378 -21.54 11.06 15.62
CA LYS A 378 -21.95 11.79 16.83
C LYS A 378 -21.71 10.98 18.11
N ALA A 379 -22.01 9.68 18.11
CA ALA A 379 -21.74 8.81 19.25
C ALA A 379 -20.23 8.70 19.54
N GLN A 380 -19.40 8.55 18.51
CA GLN A 380 -17.94 8.56 18.66
C GLN A 380 -17.42 9.87 19.27
N ILE A 381 -17.86 11.01 18.73
CA ILE A 381 -17.46 12.33 19.23
C ILE A 381 -17.86 12.51 20.69
N GLN A 382 -19.09 12.10 21.05
CA GLN A 382 -19.53 12.12 22.45
C GLN A 382 -18.69 11.21 23.33
N HIS A 383 -18.30 10.02 22.85
CA HIS A 383 -17.46 9.08 23.60
C HIS A 383 -16.05 9.64 23.82
N LEU A 384 -15.42 10.20 22.77
CA LEU A 384 -14.13 10.88 22.88
C LEU A 384 -14.19 12.05 23.87
N LYS A 385 -15.25 12.87 23.80
CA LYS A 385 -15.46 13.96 24.76
C LYS A 385 -15.68 13.46 26.18
N ALA A 386 -16.35 12.34 26.38
CA ALA A 386 -16.50 11.72 27.69
C ALA A 386 -15.11 11.37 28.27
N TYR A 387 -14.24 10.74 27.48
CA TYR A 387 -12.88 10.43 27.90
C TYR A 387 -12.03 11.67 28.17
N ALA A 388 -12.08 12.67 27.30
CA ALA A 388 -11.16 13.80 27.33
C ALA A 388 -11.63 14.98 28.21
N SER A 389 -12.92 15.09 28.50
CA SER A 389 -13.47 16.27 29.19
C SER A 389 -14.62 15.96 30.15
N THR A 390 -14.74 16.80 31.18
CA THR A 390 -15.91 16.85 32.06
C THR A 390 -16.97 17.85 31.58
N ALA A 391 -16.69 18.65 30.55
CA ALA A 391 -17.61 19.63 29.99
C ALA A 391 -18.86 18.97 29.40
N PRO A 392 -20.08 19.50 29.62
CA PRO A 392 -21.30 18.86 29.13
C PRO A 392 -21.33 18.74 27.59
N ILE A 393 -22.13 17.79 27.08
CA ILE A 393 -22.44 17.70 25.65
C ILE A 393 -23.15 18.99 25.21
N ALA A 394 -22.59 19.64 24.19
CA ALA A 394 -23.07 20.92 23.70
C ALA A 394 -24.35 20.77 22.88
N LYS A 395 -24.47 19.68 22.10
CA LYS A 395 -25.63 19.39 21.24
C LYS A 395 -26.34 18.09 21.61
N PRO A 396 -27.29 18.11 22.57
CA PRO A 396 -28.14 16.94 22.84
C PRO A 396 -28.93 16.49 21.60
N PRO A 397 -29.41 15.22 21.54
CA PRO A 397 -29.33 14.22 22.61
C PRO A 397 -27.97 13.53 22.69
N ILE A 398 -27.70 12.91 23.85
CA ILE A 398 -26.63 11.92 24.00
C ILE A 398 -27.08 10.65 23.28
N VAL A 399 -26.32 10.24 22.28
CA VAL A 399 -26.57 9.06 21.44
C VAL A 399 -25.57 7.95 21.70
N ASP A 400 -24.45 8.25 22.35
CA ASP A 400 -23.50 7.25 22.84
C ASP A 400 -24.14 6.42 23.99
N PRO A 401 -24.36 5.10 23.79
CA PRO A 401 -24.98 4.24 24.79
C PRO A 401 -24.07 3.98 26.02
N ARG A 402 -22.78 4.32 25.92
CA ARG A 402 -21.78 4.09 26.96
C ARG A 402 -21.33 5.39 27.63
N PHE A 403 -21.93 6.53 27.29
CA PHE A 403 -21.50 7.85 27.75
C PHE A 403 -21.37 7.93 29.28
N GLU A 404 -22.36 7.39 30.00
CA GLU A 404 -22.41 7.38 31.47
C GLU A 404 -21.52 6.29 32.11
N LEU A 405 -20.97 5.36 31.32
CA LEU A 405 -20.08 4.30 31.80
C LEU A 405 -18.61 4.75 31.84
N VAL A 406 -18.27 5.81 31.11
CA VAL A 406 -16.92 6.36 31.05
C VAL A 406 -16.69 7.26 32.25
N THR A 407 -15.60 7.04 32.98
CA THR A 407 -15.15 8.03 33.98
C THR A 407 -14.66 9.25 33.22
N ARG A 408 -15.34 10.38 33.39
CA ARG A 408 -15.14 11.52 32.49
C ARG A 408 -13.84 12.28 32.74
N GLY A 409 -13.16 12.68 31.67
CA GLY A 409 -11.90 13.44 31.71
C GLY A 409 -10.65 12.65 32.10
N VAL A 410 -10.70 11.31 32.03
CA VAL A 410 -9.57 10.43 32.39
C VAL A 410 -8.52 10.24 31.28
N ALA A 411 -8.81 10.67 30.06
CA ALA A 411 -7.90 10.58 28.92
C ALA A 411 -7.95 11.85 28.06
N PRO A 412 -7.28 12.95 28.48
CA PRO A 412 -7.23 14.20 27.72
C PRO A 412 -6.47 14.11 26.40
N THR A 413 -5.49 13.18 26.29
CA THR A 413 -4.66 12.99 25.11
C THR A 413 -4.96 11.67 24.38
N VAL A 414 -4.58 11.57 23.11
CA VAL A 414 -4.71 10.35 22.30
C VAL A 414 -3.95 9.17 22.94
N ASN A 415 -2.76 9.42 23.50
CA ASN A 415 -1.98 8.37 24.15
C ASN A 415 -2.67 7.81 25.39
N ASP A 416 -3.42 8.64 26.12
CA ASP A 416 -4.20 8.20 27.29
C ASP A 416 -5.34 7.24 26.92
N LEU A 417 -5.75 7.16 25.66
CA LEU A 417 -6.73 6.17 25.20
C LEU A 417 -6.18 4.74 25.24
N SER A 418 -4.85 4.56 25.20
CA SER A 418 -4.21 3.24 25.24
C SER A 418 -4.48 2.54 26.56
N GLY A 419 -4.93 1.29 26.50
CA GLY A 419 -5.37 0.52 27.67
C GLY A 419 -6.70 0.98 28.29
N ARG A 420 -7.34 2.04 27.79
CA ARG A 420 -8.63 2.57 28.28
C ARG A 420 -9.74 2.43 27.26
N TRP A 421 -9.54 2.97 26.06
CA TRP A 421 -10.44 2.80 24.93
C TRP A 421 -10.30 1.40 24.34
N ALA A 422 -9.05 0.99 24.06
CA ALA A 422 -8.69 -0.34 23.59
C ALA A 422 -7.69 -0.98 24.57
N THR A 423 -7.67 -2.31 24.68
CA THR A 423 -6.68 -3.03 25.51
C THR A 423 -5.26 -2.97 24.96
N ASP A 424 -5.11 -2.54 23.70
CA ASP A 424 -3.84 -2.38 23.02
C ASP A 424 -2.99 -1.26 23.66
N PRO A 425 -1.78 -1.57 24.18
CA PRO A 425 -0.90 -0.57 24.77
C PRO A 425 -0.35 0.45 23.76
N ASP A 426 -0.37 0.14 22.46
CA ASP A 426 0.14 1.00 21.39
C ASP A 426 -0.99 1.72 20.63
N TYR A 427 -2.22 1.67 21.13
CA TYR A 427 -3.41 2.21 20.45
C TYR A 427 -3.27 3.70 20.10
N GLY A 428 -2.90 4.54 21.07
CA GLY A 428 -2.71 5.97 20.85
C GLY A 428 -1.58 6.26 19.87
N THR A 429 -0.47 5.53 19.98
CA THR A 429 0.66 5.62 19.04
C THR A 429 0.23 5.36 17.59
N LYS A 430 -0.65 4.38 17.37
CA LYS A 430 -1.18 4.06 16.03
C LYS A 430 -2.07 5.17 15.49
N ILE A 431 -2.93 5.77 16.31
CA ILE A 431 -3.76 6.92 15.90
C ILE A 431 -2.86 8.10 15.51
N LEU A 432 -1.85 8.41 16.32
CA LEU A 432 -0.90 9.49 16.04
C LEU A 432 -0.09 9.23 14.77
N ALA A 433 0.27 7.98 14.48
CA ALA A 433 0.93 7.64 13.21
C ALA A 433 0.03 7.92 12.00
N ILE A 434 -1.26 7.59 12.07
CA ILE A 434 -2.22 7.92 11.00
C ILE A 434 -2.42 9.43 10.88
N LEU A 435 -2.48 10.15 12.01
CA LEU A 435 -2.61 11.61 12.04
C LEU A 435 -1.41 12.32 11.40
N LYS A 436 -0.18 11.87 11.70
CA LYS A 436 1.04 12.39 11.07
C LYS A 436 1.01 12.18 9.56
N ARG A 437 0.63 10.99 9.09
CA ARG A 437 0.48 10.68 7.66
C ARG A 437 -0.57 11.56 6.97
N LEU A 438 -1.68 11.86 7.65
CA LEU A 438 -2.69 12.79 7.15
C LEU A 438 -2.05 14.18 6.94
N TYR A 439 -1.36 14.69 7.95
CA TYR A 439 -0.73 16.01 7.90
C TYR A 439 0.36 16.11 6.85
N GLU A 440 1.24 15.12 6.76
CA GLU A 440 2.27 15.03 5.72
C GLU A 440 1.64 15.02 4.32
N SER A 441 0.61 14.19 4.09
CA SER A 441 -0.07 14.11 2.78
C SER A 441 -0.86 15.37 2.40
N SER A 442 -1.11 16.24 3.37
CA SER A 442 -1.86 17.48 3.22
C SER A 442 -0.99 18.74 3.32
N GLY A 443 0.33 18.59 3.49
CA GLY A 443 1.25 19.72 3.68
C GLY A 443 0.97 20.54 4.96
N ILE A 444 0.36 19.93 5.97
CA ILE A 444 0.00 20.59 7.24
C ILE A 444 1.17 20.43 8.22
N GLY A 445 1.81 21.53 8.60
CA GLY A 445 2.84 21.53 9.65
C GLY A 445 4.29 21.42 9.15
N ASP A 446 4.50 21.37 7.84
CA ASP A 446 5.77 21.79 7.26
C ASP A 446 5.85 23.32 7.27
N PRO A 447 7.00 23.94 7.58
CA PRO A 447 7.20 25.32 7.20
C PRO A 447 7.02 25.41 5.68
N GLU A 448 6.25 26.40 5.22
CA GLU A 448 6.28 26.77 3.79
C GLU A 448 7.74 26.74 3.33
N PRO A 449 8.06 26.09 2.19
CA PRO A 449 9.36 26.32 1.61
C PRO A 449 9.52 27.84 1.47
N PRO A 450 10.71 28.39 1.72
CA PRO A 450 10.91 29.81 1.50
C PRO A 450 10.42 30.14 0.09
N ASP A 451 9.60 31.20 -0.02
CA ASP A 451 9.30 31.92 -1.25
C ASP A 451 10.64 32.30 -1.92
N ASP A 452 11.25 31.34 -2.60
CA ASP A 452 12.13 31.55 -3.72
C ASP A 452 11.34 31.05 -4.92
N ASP A 453 10.50 31.94 -5.45
CA ASP A 453 10.10 31.92 -6.85
C ASP A 453 11.36 31.74 -7.70
N ILE A 454 11.69 30.49 -8.00
CA ILE A 454 12.30 30.17 -9.27
C ILE A 454 11.15 29.66 -10.13
N GLU A 455 10.64 30.52 -11.01
CA GLU A 455 9.84 30.13 -12.18
C GLU A 455 10.70 29.19 -13.07
N THR A 456 10.88 27.93 -12.65
CA THR A 456 11.60 26.90 -13.43
C THR A 456 10.82 25.60 -13.38
N SER A 457 9.68 25.54 -14.08
CA SER A 457 8.98 24.28 -14.35
C SER A 457 8.32 24.28 -15.74
N VAL A 458 8.10 23.08 -16.26
CA VAL A 458 7.16 22.81 -17.36
C VAL A 458 5.85 22.41 -16.73
N ASN A 459 4.73 23.06 -17.08
CA ASN A 459 3.41 22.75 -16.53
C ASN A 459 2.46 22.32 -17.66
N ILE A 460 1.57 21.35 -17.39
CA ILE A 460 0.48 20.99 -18.30
C ILE A 460 -0.78 21.76 -17.86
N THR A 461 -1.32 22.61 -18.72
CA THR A 461 -2.52 23.42 -18.42
C THR A 461 -3.79 22.83 -19.01
N GLN A 462 -3.66 21.99 -20.03
CA GLN A 462 -4.76 21.23 -20.63
C GLN A 462 -4.18 20.01 -21.38
N PRO A 463 -4.85 18.84 -21.36
CA PRO A 463 -6.05 18.52 -20.57
C PRO A 463 -5.79 18.52 -19.06
N GLN A 464 -6.87 18.52 -18.27
CA GLN A 464 -6.79 18.37 -16.81
C GLN A 464 -6.61 16.90 -16.45
N ASP A 465 -6.01 16.65 -15.28
CA ASP A 465 -5.90 15.31 -14.71
C ASP A 465 -7.30 14.67 -14.56
N GLY A 466 -7.46 13.46 -15.06
CA GLY A 466 -8.70 12.71 -15.11
C GLY A 466 -9.60 12.99 -16.33
N ASP A 467 -9.22 13.87 -17.26
CA ASP A 467 -10.02 14.12 -18.46
C ASP A 467 -10.20 12.86 -19.34
N GLU A 468 -11.39 12.74 -19.94
CA GLU A 468 -11.79 11.59 -20.76
C GLU A 468 -11.78 11.91 -22.26
N PHE A 469 -11.23 11.00 -23.07
CA PHE A 469 -11.19 11.08 -24.54
C PHE A 469 -11.56 9.75 -25.18
N GLU A 470 -12.09 9.75 -26.40
CA GLU A 470 -12.35 8.52 -27.16
C GLU A 470 -11.09 7.98 -27.85
N VAL A 471 -11.00 6.66 -28.07
CA VAL A 471 -9.98 6.10 -28.99
C VAL A 471 -10.10 6.74 -30.37
N ASP A 472 -8.94 7.06 -30.96
CA ASP A 472 -8.80 7.81 -32.22
C ASP A 472 -9.28 9.27 -32.18
N GLN A 473 -9.71 9.78 -31.02
CA GLN A 473 -9.93 11.22 -30.84
C GLN A 473 -8.59 11.94 -30.76
N ALA A 474 -8.40 12.92 -31.63
CA ALA A 474 -7.30 13.87 -31.51
C ALA A 474 -7.63 14.93 -30.47
N PHE A 475 -6.69 15.19 -29.58
CA PHE A 475 -6.75 16.29 -28.63
C PHE A 475 -5.38 16.98 -28.52
N THR A 476 -5.34 18.11 -27.83
CA THR A 476 -4.12 18.90 -27.68
C THR A 476 -3.70 18.88 -26.22
N VAL A 477 -2.45 18.50 -25.98
CA VAL A 477 -1.78 18.73 -24.70
C VAL A 477 -1.04 20.04 -24.82
N ALA A 478 -1.26 20.98 -23.90
CA ALA A 478 -0.64 22.29 -23.91
C ALA A 478 -0.29 22.72 -22.48
N GLY A 479 0.62 23.67 -22.41
CA GLY A 479 1.23 24.04 -21.15
C GLY A 479 2.07 25.30 -21.22
N THR A 480 2.65 25.64 -20.09
CA THR A 480 3.66 26.70 -19.97
C THR A 480 5.02 26.08 -19.67
N ALA A 481 6.08 26.81 -19.97
CA ALA A 481 7.44 26.42 -19.63
C ALA A 481 8.27 27.67 -19.29
N ALA A 482 9.26 27.49 -18.42
CA ALA A 482 10.22 28.53 -18.06
C ALA A 482 11.06 29.03 -19.25
N GLU A 483 11.64 30.24 -19.12
CA GLU A 483 12.36 30.93 -20.22
C GLU A 483 13.54 30.13 -20.79
N ASP A 484 14.16 29.27 -20.00
CA ASP A 484 15.33 28.45 -20.36
C ASP A 484 14.96 27.12 -21.04
N VAL A 485 13.67 26.77 -21.07
CA VAL A 485 13.15 25.58 -21.77
C VAL A 485 12.92 25.90 -23.24
N ALA A 486 13.71 25.29 -24.12
CA ALA A 486 13.59 25.48 -25.56
C ALA A 486 12.56 24.54 -26.21
N THR A 487 12.44 23.32 -25.69
CA THR A 487 11.51 22.31 -26.17
C THR A 487 10.92 21.49 -25.03
N VAL A 488 9.71 20.98 -25.21
CA VAL A 488 9.05 20.03 -24.31
C VAL A 488 8.91 18.69 -25.03
N SER A 489 9.41 17.63 -24.40
CA SER A 489 9.22 16.24 -24.82
C SER A 489 8.05 15.63 -24.07
N LEU A 490 7.11 15.05 -24.81
CA LEU A 490 5.97 14.32 -24.29
C LEU A 490 6.18 12.83 -24.49
N TYR A 491 5.92 12.06 -23.45
CA TYR A 491 5.92 10.60 -23.52
C TYR A 491 4.90 9.99 -22.56
N THR A 492 4.54 8.73 -22.80
CA THR A 492 3.76 7.93 -21.85
C THR A 492 4.63 6.85 -21.24
N PRO A 493 4.79 6.81 -19.91
CA PRO A 493 5.45 5.69 -19.25
C PRO A 493 4.59 4.42 -19.32
N PHE A 494 5.24 3.27 -19.51
CA PHE A 494 4.61 1.95 -19.43
C PHE A 494 5.60 0.96 -18.82
N SER A 495 5.38 0.61 -17.55
CA SER A 495 6.30 -0.24 -16.77
C SER A 495 7.73 0.35 -16.77
N SER A 496 8.67 -0.26 -17.50
CA SER A 496 10.08 0.15 -17.61
C SER A 496 10.42 0.85 -18.94
N THR A 497 9.43 1.15 -19.77
CA THR A 497 9.62 1.71 -21.13
C THR A 497 8.78 2.97 -21.32
N SER A 498 9.38 4.04 -21.86
CA SER A 498 8.68 5.29 -22.21
C SER A 498 8.37 5.33 -23.71
N PHE A 499 7.11 5.57 -24.09
CA PHE A 499 6.71 5.74 -25.50
C PHE A 499 6.62 7.22 -25.86
N PRO A 500 7.40 7.72 -26.82
CA PRO A 500 7.39 9.13 -27.18
C PRO A 500 6.08 9.50 -27.90
N LEU A 501 5.45 10.59 -27.45
CA LEU A 501 4.30 11.22 -28.08
C LEU A 501 4.71 12.36 -29.01
N GLY A 502 5.88 12.97 -28.76
CA GLY A 502 6.49 13.97 -29.62
C GLY A 502 7.34 14.97 -28.85
N THR A 503 8.06 15.82 -29.57
CA THR A 503 8.80 16.96 -29.00
C THR A 503 8.32 18.24 -29.69
N VAL A 504 7.97 19.25 -28.90
CA VAL A 504 7.46 20.53 -29.38
C VAL A 504 8.32 21.69 -28.90
N LYS A 505 8.37 22.78 -29.67
CA LYS A 505 9.08 24.00 -29.27
C LYS A 505 8.26 24.81 -28.30
N VAL A 506 8.94 25.44 -27.35
CA VAL A 506 8.36 26.51 -26.53
C VAL A 506 8.45 27.82 -27.32
N ILE A 507 7.37 28.58 -27.36
CA ILE A 507 7.27 29.89 -28.00
C ILE A 507 6.60 30.82 -27.00
N ASP A 508 7.27 31.91 -26.63
CA ASP A 508 6.78 32.90 -25.66
C ASP A 508 6.28 32.25 -24.34
N GLY A 509 7.03 31.28 -23.82
CA GLY A 509 6.71 30.55 -22.58
C GLY A 509 5.57 29.54 -22.71
N GLN A 510 5.04 29.30 -23.91
CA GLN A 510 3.94 28.37 -24.16
C GLN A 510 4.34 27.24 -25.12
N TRP A 511 3.72 26.07 -24.93
CA TRP A 511 3.89 24.93 -25.81
C TRP A 511 2.57 24.18 -26.00
N SER A 512 2.44 23.48 -27.12
CA SER A 512 1.29 22.64 -27.41
C SER A 512 1.64 21.53 -28.38
N ALA A 513 1.10 20.33 -28.16
CA ALA A 513 1.30 19.16 -29.01
C ALA A 513 -0.02 18.44 -29.29
N PRO A 514 -0.29 18.02 -30.53
CA PRO A 514 -1.42 17.14 -30.82
C PRO A 514 -1.09 15.71 -30.38
N VAL A 515 -2.02 15.06 -29.67
CA VAL A 515 -1.92 13.68 -29.21
C VAL A 515 -3.13 12.89 -29.71
N VAL A 516 -2.89 11.64 -30.11
CA VAL A 516 -3.93 10.68 -30.50
C VAL A 516 -3.55 9.32 -29.92
N PHE A 517 -4.45 8.72 -29.15
CA PHE A 517 -4.28 7.35 -28.69
C PHE A 517 -5.05 6.37 -29.57
N LYS A 518 -4.35 5.29 -29.95
CA LYS A 518 -4.90 4.19 -30.79
C LYS A 518 -5.55 3.07 -29.99
N THR A 519 -5.40 3.11 -28.68
CA THR A 519 -5.88 2.11 -27.74
C THR A 519 -6.44 2.82 -26.52
N GLY A 520 -7.52 2.28 -25.95
CA GLY A 520 -8.14 2.84 -24.76
C GLY A 520 -7.45 2.40 -23.47
N GLY A 521 -7.94 2.87 -22.32
CA GLY A 521 -7.38 2.68 -21.00
C GLY A 521 -6.83 3.97 -20.40
N GLU A 522 -6.36 3.87 -19.17
CA GLU A 522 -5.68 4.96 -18.46
C GLU A 522 -4.33 5.27 -19.14
N ARG A 523 -3.99 6.56 -19.27
CA ARG A 523 -2.77 7.03 -19.92
C ARG A 523 -2.13 8.13 -19.08
N GLU A 524 -0.93 7.87 -18.59
CA GLU A 524 -0.06 8.91 -18.05
C GLU A 524 0.61 9.65 -19.22
N ILE A 525 0.52 10.97 -19.22
CA ILE A 525 1.30 11.85 -20.10
C ILE A 525 2.30 12.60 -19.22
N VAL A 526 3.57 12.45 -19.55
CA VAL A 526 4.68 13.13 -18.88
C VAL A 526 5.25 14.19 -19.82
N ALA A 527 5.45 15.40 -19.30
CA ALA A 527 6.08 16.52 -19.99
C ALA A 527 7.44 16.85 -19.37
N GLU A 528 8.50 16.74 -20.18
CA GLU A 528 9.88 17.02 -19.76
C GLU A 528 10.45 18.20 -20.56
N GLY A 529 11.02 19.18 -19.86
CA GLY A 529 11.67 20.35 -20.46
C GLY A 529 13.11 20.08 -20.87
N MET A 530 13.49 20.55 -22.05
CA MET A 530 14.86 20.46 -22.55
C MET A 530 15.40 21.86 -22.90
N GLY A 531 16.67 22.10 -22.57
CA GLY A 531 17.36 23.34 -22.92
C GLY A 531 17.70 23.45 -24.41
N ALA A 532 18.19 24.62 -24.83
CA ALA A 532 18.48 24.94 -26.24
C ALA A 532 19.51 24.02 -26.92
N GLU A 533 20.35 23.32 -26.15
CA GLU A 533 21.34 22.35 -26.65
C GLU A 533 20.83 20.89 -26.66
N GLY A 534 19.56 20.66 -26.25
CA GLY A 534 18.97 19.31 -26.16
C GLY A 534 19.33 18.57 -24.87
N ASN A 535 19.88 19.27 -23.89
CA ASN A 535 20.23 18.76 -22.57
C ASN A 535 18.94 18.63 -21.74
N SER A 536 18.75 17.49 -21.08
CA SER A 536 17.76 17.39 -19.99
C SER A 536 18.22 18.34 -18.88
N LEU A 537 17.31 19.19 -18.43
CA LEU A 537 17.53 20.10 -17.31
C LEU A 537 17.09 19.34 -16.04
N ASP A 538 17.79 19.52 -14.91
CA ASP A 538 17.47 18.86 -13.64
C ASP A 538 16.14 19.41 -13.08
N PHE A 539 15.02 18.94 -13.62
CA PHE A 539 13.65 19.29 -13.23
C PHE A 539 12.83 18.01 -12.99
N GLU A 540 11.91 18.07 -12.03
CA GLU A 540 10.86 17.05 -11.91
C GLU A 540 9.88 17.21 -13.08
N PRO A 541 9.60 16.15 -13.86
CA PRO A 541 8.69 16.24 -14.99
C PRO A 541 7.24 16.32 -14.50
N GLU A 542 6.41 17.08 -15.22
CA GLU A 542 4.99 17.21 -14.90
C GLU A 542 4.20 16.03 -15.50
N MET A 543 3.23 15.53 -14.74
CA MET A 543 2.44 14.36 -15.12
C MET A 543 0.94 14.61 -14.95
N ILE A 544 0.16 14.12 -15.92
CA ILE A 544 -1.30 13.97 -15.81
C ILE A 544 -1.73 12.56 -16.23
N THR A 545 -2.86 12.11 -15.71
CA THR A 545 -3.50 10.84 -16.03
C THR A 545 -4.80 11.08 -16.79
N LEU A 546 -4.97 10.41 -17.93
CA LEU A 546 -6.14 10.53 -18.81
C LEU A 546 -6.87 9.20 -18.96
N LEU A 547 -8.17 9.25 -19.21
CA LEU A 547 -8.99 8.08 -19.52
C LEU A 547 -9.33 8.05 -21.01
N ILE A 548 -8.85 7.03 -21.72
CA ILE A 548 -9.15 6.85 -23.15
C ILE A 548 -10.22 5.76 -23.33
N GLY A 549 -11.41 6.09 -23.83
CA GLY A 549 -12.55 5.18 -24.01
C GLY A 549 -12.29 4.05 -25.01
N THR A 550 -12.67 2.82 -24.66
CA THR A 550 -12.49 1.61 -25.49
C THR A 550 -13.75 1.18 -26.24
N LYS A 551 -13.66 0.84 -27.53
CA LYS A 551 -14.72 0.08 -28.23
C LYS A 551 -14.52 -1.42 -28.04
N PHE A 552 -15.14 -2.03 -27.04
CA PHE A 552 -15.15 -3.49 -26.89
C PHE A 552 -15.88 -4.20 -28.06
N ALA A 553 -15.56 -5.47 -28.30
CA ALA A 553 -16.37 -6.37 -29.12
C ALA A 553 -17.42 -7.08 -28.26
N LYS A 554 -18.54 -7.49 -28.86
CA LYS A 554 -19.53 -8.30 -28.15
C LYS A 554 -18.99 -9.72 -27.91
N PRO A 555 -19.09 -10.28 -26.69
CA PRO A 555 -18.59 -11.62 -26.39
C PRO A 555 -19.39 -12.72 -27.09
N VAL A 556 -20.67 -12.46 -27.39
CA VAL A 556 -21.56 -13.29 -28.20
C VAL A 556 -22.33 -12.36 -29.14
N ARG A 557 -22.49 -12.73 -30.43
CA ARG A 557 -23.18 -11.90 -31.43
C ARG A 557 -24.68 -12.16 -31.52
N ASP A 558 -25.09 -13.40 -31.26
CA ASP A 558 -26.46 -13.87 -31.39
C ASP A 558 -26.88 -14.55 -30.07
N GLY A 559 -27.74 -13.90 -29.30
CA GLY A 559 -28.18 -14.39 -27.98
C GLY A 559 -29.10 -13.39 -27.28
N PHE A 560 -29.38 -13.63 -26.01
CA PHE A 560 -30.15 -12.72 -25.16
C PHE A 560 -29.65 -12.74 -23.72
N LYS A 561 -29.70 -11.59 -23.05
CA LYS A 561 -29.35 -11.48 -21.63
C LYS A 561 -30.35 -12.27 -20.79
N THR A 562 -29.88 -13.25 -20.04
CA THR A 562 -30.69 -14.05 -19.10
C THR A 562 -30.56 -13.55 -17.66
N SER A 563 -29.43 -12.94 -17.31
CA SER A 563 -29.20 -12.32 -16.00
C SER A 563 -28.21 -11.16 -16.10
N GLY A 564 -28.44 -10.09 -15.34
CA GLY A 564 -27.53 -8.93 -15.27
C GLY A 564 -26.51 -9.05 -14.15
N PHE A 565 -25.67 -8.03 -13.96
CA PHE A 565 -24.75 -7.93 -12.82
C PHE A 565 -25.52 -7.67 -11.51
N ARG A 566 -25.23 -8.45 -10.47
CA ARG A 566 -25.80 -8.36 -9.11
C ARG A 566 -27.30 -7.99 -9.05
N PRO A 567 -28.20 -8.70 -9.75
CA PRO A 567 -29.62 -8.38 -9.76
C PRO A 567 -30.22 -8.64 -8.37
N PRO A 568 -31.37 -8.03 -8.01
CA PRO A 568 -31.94 -8.14 -6.67
C PRO A 568 -32.13 -9.57 -6.14
N ASN A 569 -32.35 -10.54 -7.03
CA ASN A 569 -32.50 -11.96 -6.70
C ASN A 569 -31.18 -12.76 -6.70
N ARG A 570 -30.07 -12.21 -7.19
CA ARG A 570 -28.72 -12.81 -7.19
C ARG A 570 -27.67 -11.73 -6.87
N PRO A 571 -27.64 -11.18 -5.65
CA PRO A 571 -26.76 -10.05 -5.29
C PRO A 571 -25.26 -10.35 -5.40
N THR A 572 -24.88 -11.63 -5.47
CA THR A 572 -23.49 -12.09 -5.63
C THR A 572 -23.15 -12.50 -7.08
N HIS A 573 -23.99 -12.14 -8.06
CA HIS A 573 -23.72 -12.44 -9.46
C HIS A 573 -22.71 -11.44 -10.05
N ASN A 574 -21.46 -11.88 -10.23
CA ASN A 574 -20.33 -11.01 -10.56
C ASN A 574 -20.13 -10.74 -12.06
N GLY A 575 -21.14 -11.06 -12.88
CA GLY A 575 -21.09 -10.85 -14.32
C GLY A 575 -22.49 -10.80 -14.92
N VAL A 576 -22.55 -10.98 -16.24
CA VAL A 576 -23.79 -11.11 -17.00
C VAL A 576 -23.90 -12.52 -17.57
N ASP A 577 -25.12 -13.05 -17.57
CA ASP A 577 -25.43 -14.33 -18.21
C ASP A 577 -26.06 -14.05 -19.57
N ILE A 578 -25.46 -14.62 -20.62
CA ILE A 578 -25.91 -14.49 -22.01
C ILE A 578 -26.35 -15.86 -22.51
N GLY A 579 -27.66 -16.05 -22.67
CA GLY A 579 -28.24 -17.28 -23.20
C GLY A 579 -28.17 -17.34 -24.72
N ALA A 580 -27.72 -18.48 -25.24
CA ALA A 580 -27.77 -18.83 -26.66
C ALA A 580 -27.71 -20.36 -26.83
N ASP A 581 -27.85 -20.85 -28.06
CA ASP A 581 -27.73 -22.27 -28.37
C ASP A 581 -26.30 -22.78 -28.08
N ARG A 582 -26.18 -24.04 -27.69
CA ARG A 582 -24.87 -24.70 -27.50
C ARG A 582 -24.03 -24.62 -28.76
N GLY A 583 -22.73 -24.43 -28.61
CA GLY A 583 -21.81 -24.29 -29.73
C GLY A 583 -21.76 -22.87 -30.32
N THR A 584 -22.59 -21.93 -29.85
CA THR A 584 -22.52 -20.52 -30.26
C THR A 584 -21.11 -19.96 -30.05
N PRO A 585 -20.48 -19.34 -31.06
CA PRO A 585 -19.14 -18.79 -30.94
C PRO A 585 -19.02 -17.70 -29.87
N ILE A 586 -17.94 -17.76 -29.10
CA ILE A 586 -17.54 -16.73 -28.12
C ILE A 586 -16.30 -15.99 -28.64
N TYR A 587 -16.27 -14.67 -28.45
CA TYR A 587 -15.22 -13.79 -28.95
C TYR A 587 -14.52 -13.01 -27.83
N ALA A 588 -13.21 -12.78 -27.99
CA ALA A 588 -12.44 -11.87 -27.13
C ALA A 588 -12.97 -10.43 -27.28
N VAL A 589 -13.25 -9.75 -26.17
CA VAL A 589 -13.86 -8.41 -26.21
C VAL A 589 -12.85 -7.30 -26.49
N ALA A 590 -11.57 -7.56 -26.25
CA ALA A 590 -10.45 -6.65 -26.51
C ALA A 590 -9.18 -7.47 -26.80
N ASP A 591 -8.12 -6.79 -27.25
CA ASP A 591 -6.78 -7.39 -27.38
C ASP A 591 -6.25 -7.78 -26.00
N GLY A 592 -5.61 -8.93 -25.85
CA GLY A 592 -5.10 -9.37 -24.55
C GLY A 592 -4.35 -10.69 -24.59
N THR A 593 -3.87 -11.11 -23.42
CA THR A 593 -3.16 -12.38 -23.23
C THR A 593 -4.00 -13.33 -22.41
N VAL A 594 -4.18 -14.56 -22.89
CA VAL A 594 -4.88 -15.60 -22.13
C VAL A 594 -4.02 -15.99 -20.92
N THR A 595 -4.50 -15.77 -19.69
CA THR A 595 -3.72 -16.03 -18.47
C THR A 595 -4.09 -17.33 -17.78
N PHE A 596 -5.29 -17.86 -18.02
CA PHE A 596 -5.74 -19.10 -17.43
C PHE A 596 -6.84 -19.77 -18.27
N VAL A 597 -6.79 -21.10 -18.38
CA VAL A 597 -7.79 -21.91 -19.08
C VAL A 597 -8.15 -23.18 -18.33
N VAL A 598 -9.42 -23.55 -18.34
CA VAL A 598 -9.91 -24.89 -17.99
C VAL A 598 -10.68 -25.44 -19.18
N ASN A 599 -10.29 -26.60 -19.70
CA ASN A 599 -10.94 -27.23 -20.88
C ASN A 599 -11.19 -28.75 -20.69
N SER A 600 -11.18 -29.22 -19.44
CA SER A 600 -11.35 -30.63 -19.11
C SER A 600 -12.68 -30.94 -18.41
N CYS A 601 -13.51 -29.92 -18.17
CA CYS A 601 -14.77 -30.07 -17.48
C CYS A 601 -15.81 -30.75 -18.35
N ARG A 602 -16.46 -31.76 -17.76
CA ARG A 602 -17.64 -32.41 -18.32
C ARG A 602 -18.89 -31.70 -17.82
N GLU A 603 -19.88 -31.64 -18.69
CA GLU A 603 -21.20 -31.15 -18.32
C GLU A 603 -21.86 -32.03 -17.24
N GLY A 604 -22.66 -31.40 -16.38
CA GLY A 604 -23.34 -32.09 -15.28
C GLY A 604 -22.49 -32.29 -14.03
N VAL A 605 -21.28 -31.71 -13.98
CA VAL A 605 -20.40 -31.72 -12.80
C VAL A 605 -20.33 -30.30 -12.18
N PRO A 606 -21.17 -29.97 -11.19
CA PRO A 606 -21.32 -28.59 -10.71
C PRO A 606 -20.06 -27.99 -10.08
N SER A 607 -19.18 -28.81 -9.50
CA SER A 607 -17.95 -28.36 -8.84
C SER A 607 -16.78 -28.14 -9.81
N CYS A 608 -16.88 -28.56 -11.08
CA CYS A 608 -15.76 -28.48 -12.00
C CYS A 608 -15.39 -27.04 -12.33
N GLY A 609 -14.08 -26.76 -12.41
CA GLY A 609 -13.56 -25.41 -12.66
C GLY A 609 -13.97 -24.41 -11.57
N GLY A 610 -14.11 -24.86 -10.32
CA GLY A 610 -14.57 -24.01 -9.21
C GLY A 610 -16.02 -23.54 -9.34
N GLY A 611 -16.82 -24.22 -10.18
CA GLY A 611 -18.18 -23.80 -10.52
C GLY A 611 -18.29 -23.08 -11.86
N PHE A 612 -17.20 -22.55 -12.42
CA PHE A 612 -17.20 -21.91 -13.75
C PHE A 612 -17.19 -22.93 -14.91
N GLY A 613 -16.88 -24.19 -14.66
CA GLY A 613 -16.78 -25.20 -15.72
C GLY A 613 -15.53 -24.99 -16.58
N ASN A 614 -15.67 -25.20 -17.89
CA ASN A 614 -14.63 -24.76 -18.82
C ASN A 614 -14.64 -23.23 -18.88
N VAL A 615 -13.48 -22.62 -18.72
CA VAL A 615 -13.35 -21.17 -18.53
C VAL A 615 -12.08 -20.63 -19.18
N ILE A 616 -12.13 -19.39 -19.67
CA ILE A 616 -10.99 -18.64 -20.21
C ILE A 616 -10.88 -17.33 -19.44
N TYR A 617 -9.66 -16.99 -19.02
CA TYR A 617 -9.31 -15.71 -18.44
C TYR A 617 -8.38 -14.99 -19.42
N ILE A 618 -8.71 -13.75 -19.77
CA ILE A 618 -7.90 -12.93 -20.66
C ILE A 618 -7.54 -11.65 -19.94
N ASP A 619 -6.25 -11.43 -19.75
CA ASP A 619 -5.72 -10.18 -19.22
C ASP A 619 -5.56 -9.16 -20.35
N HIS A 620 -6.03 -7.95 -20.11
CA HIS A 620 -5.99 -6.80 -21.01
C HIS A 620 -5.12 -5.73 -20.35
N PRO A 621 -3.79 -5.90 -20.34
CA PRO A 621 -2.89 -5.06 -19.55
C PRO A 621 -2.94 -3.59 -19.95
N THR A 622 -3.21 -3.28 -21.23
CA THR A 622 -3.37 -1.90 -21.73
C THR A 622 -4.66 -1.22 -21.25
N LEU A 623 -5.62 -2.00 -20.74
CA LEU A 623 -6.91 -1.54 -20.22
C LEU A 623 -6.99 -1.63 -18.69
N GLY A 624 -6.04 -2.32 -18.05
CA GLY A 624 -6.12 -2.69 -16.63
C GLY A 624 -7.35 -3.54 -16.32
N LEU A 625 -7.72 -4.45 -17.24
CA LEU A 625 -8.91 -5.29 -17.12
C LEU A 625 -8.60 -6.77 -17.32
N LEU A 626 -9.34 -7.62 -16.63
CA LEU A 626 -9.38 -9.06 -16.81
C LEU A 626 -10.79 -9.46 -17.25
N THR A 627 -10.91 -10.26 -18.30
CA THR A 627 -12.21 -10.80 -18.74
C THR A 627 -12.29 -12.30 -18.49
N ILE A 628 -13.46 -12.77 -18.05
CA ILE A 628 -13.71 -14.17 -17.74
C ILE A 628 -14.86 -14.67 -18.59
N TYR A 629 -14.65 -15.80 -19.26
CA TYR A 629 -15.63 -16.46 -20.11
C TYR A 629 -15.87 -17.87 -19.58
N ALA A 630 -17.03 -18.13 -18.99
CA ALA A 630 -17.32 -19.37 -18.28
C ALA A 630 -18.51 -20.17 -18.84
N HIS A 631 -18.64 -21.40 -18.35
CA HIS A 631 -19.60 -22.42 -18.77
C HIS A 631 -19.40 -22.91 -20.23
N LEU A 632 -18.17 -22.84 -20.76
CA LEU A 632 -17.87 -23.16 -22.16
C LEU A 632 -18.11 -24.64 -22.49
N GLN A 633 -18.48 -24.91 -23.75
CA GLN A 633 -18.48 -26.24 -24.33
C GLN A 633 -17.08 -26.62 -24.84
N SER A 634 -16.39 -25.70 -25.52
CA SER A 634 -15.02 -25.87 -25.98
C SER A 634 -14.21 -24.60 -25.81
N VAL A 635 -12.94 -24.76 -25.43
CA VAL A 635 -11.92 -23.70 -25.45
C VAL A 635 -11.04 -23.89 -26.69
N GLU A 636 -10.84 -22.82 -27.47
CA GLU A 636 -10.06 -22.82 -28.73
C GLU A 636 -8.72 -22.08 -28.61
N VAL A 637 -8.38 -21.59 -27.42
CA VAL A 637 -7.12 -20.86 -27.10
C VAL A 637 -6.37 -21.50 -25.93
N SER A 638 -5.08 -21.22 -25.79
CA SER A 638 -4.22 -21.76 -24.71
C SER A 638 -3.68 -20.68 -23.78
N SER A 639 -3.27 -21.05 -22.56
CA SER A 639 -2.59 -20.13 -21.63
C SER A 639 -1.30 -19.58 -22.26
N GLY A 640 -1.10 -18.26 -22.16
CA GLY A 640 0.00 -17.51 -22.78
C GLY A 640 -0.29 -17.04 -24.21
N GLU A 641 -1.40 -17.44 -24.82
CA GLU A 641 -1.76 -17.03 -26.19
C GLU A 641 -2.20 -15.57 -26.24
N GLN A 642 -1.69 -14.82 -27.22
CA GLN A 642 -2.16 -13.47 -27.53
C GLN A 642 -3.40 -13.55 -28.41
N VAL A 643 -4.45 -12.84 -28.02
CA VAL A 643 -5.70 -12.75 -28.79
C VAL A 643 -5.98 -11.32 -29.20
N THR A 644 -6.63 -11.17 -30.35
CA THR A 644 -7.08 -9.88 -30.84
C THR A 644 -8.58 -9.70 -30.61
N ARG A 645 -9.01 -8.44 -30.47
CA ARG A 645 -10.41 -8.07 -30.32
C ARG A 645 -11.25 -8.70 -31.43
N GLY A 646 -12.31 -9.40 -31.03
CA GLY A 646 -13.22 -10.08 -31.95
C GLY A 646 -12.70 -11.43 -32.47
N GLN A 647 -11.54 -11.90 -32.02
CA GLN A 647 -11.07 -13.26 -32.26
C GLN A 647 -11.98 -14.26 -31.56
N ARG A 648 -12.31 -15.36 -32.25
CA ARG A 648 -13.07 -16.47 -31.66
C ARG A 648 -12.18 -17.25 -30.71
N ILE A 649 -12.64 -17.45 -29.48
CA ILE A 649 -11.85 -18.06 -28.39
C ILE A 649 -12.46 -19.37 -27.87
N GLY A 650 -13.70 -19.69 -28.26
CA GLY A 650 -14.38 -20.90 -27.82
C GLY A 650 -15.84 -20.96 -28.24
N THR A 651 -16.58 -21.88 -27.61
CA THR A 651 -18.02 -22.02 -27.82
C THR A 651 -18.79 -22.13 -26.51
N LEU A 652 -20.00 -21.56 -26.50
CA LEU A 652 -20.91 -21.54 -25.37
C LEU A 652 -21.43 -22.95 -25.05
N GLY A 653 -21.50 -23.28 -23.76
CA GLY A 653 -21.94 -24.58 -23.26
C GLY A 653 -22.76 -24.47 -21.98
N SER A 654 -22.69 -25.53 -21.17
CA SER A 654 -23.40 -25.63 -19.88
C SER A 654 -22.56 -26.39 -18.84
N THR A 655 -21.23 -26.27 -18.89
CA THR A 655 -20.32 -26.97 -17.97
C THR A 655 -20.22 -26.25 -16.62
N GLY A 656 -19.80 -26.95 -15.56
CA GLY A 656 -19.74 -26.37 -14.21
C GLY A 656 -21.12 -26.18 -13.57
N ARG A 657 -21.27 -25.17 -12.73
CA ARG A 657 -22.50 -24.86 -11.98
C ARG A 657 -23.48 -24.06 -12.85
N SER A 658 -23.97 -24.69 -13.91
CA SER A 658 -24.91 -24.10 -14.86
C SER A 658 -26.22 -24.90 -14.93
N THR A 659 -27.35 -24.20 -15.05
CA THR A 659 -28.70 -24.80 -15.19
C THR A 659 -29.16 -24.91 -16.64
N GLY A 660 -28.37 -24.43 -17.61
CA GLY A 660 -28.67 -24.49 -19.04
C GLY A 660 -27.67 -23.68 -19.88
N PRO A 661 -27.71 -23.78 -21.22
CA PRO A 661 -26.72 -23.13 -22.07
C PRO A 661 -26.68 -21.61 -21.92
N HIS A 662 -25.55 -21.08 -21.42
CA HIS A 662 -25.27 -19.65 -21.37
C HIS A 662 -23.76 -19.39 -21.24
N LEU A 663 -23.32 -18.19 -21.64
CA LEU A 663 -22.02 -17.65 -21.26
C LEU A 663 -22.21 -16.84 -19.99
N HIS A 664 -21.47 -17.18 -18.94
CA HIS A 664 -21.25 -16.27 -17.82
C HIS A 664 -20.02 -15.42 -18.14
N PHE A 665 -20.22 -14.13 -18.33
CA PHE A 665 -19.20 -13.18 -18.75
C PHE A 665 -18.94 -12.15 -17.65
N GLU A 666 -17.68 -12.03 -17.23
CA GLU A 666 -17.26 -11.03 -16.25
C GLU A 666 -16.19 -10.10 -16.85
N ILE A 667 -16.21 -8.84 -16.40
CA ILE A 667 -15.11 -7.89 -16.53
C ILE A 667 -14.63 -7.58 -15.12
N ARG A 668 -13.32 -7.59 -14.89
CA ARG A 668 -12.72 -7.27 -13.59
C ARG A 668 -11.59 -6.25 -13.74
N ARG A 669 -11.36 -5.45 -12.70
CA ARG A 669 -10.15 -4.63 -12.51
C ARG A 669 -9.57 -4.97 -11.14
N ASP A 670 -8.27 -5.25 -11.05
CA ASP A 670 -7.63 -5.70 -9.79
C ASP A 670 -8.41 -6.84 -9.11
N ASN A 671 -8.91 -7.76 -9.93
CA ASN A 671 -9.76 -8.89 -9.54
C ASN A 671 -11.13 -8.53 -8.92
N MET A 672 -11.51 -7.25 -8.88
CA MET A 672 -12.84 -6.77 -8.52
C MET A 672 -13.79 -6.83 -9.72
N PRO A 673 -14.95 -7.50 -9.59
CA PRO A 673 -15.90 -7.61 -10.69
C PRO A 673 -16.66 -6.29 -10.90
N LEU A 674 -16.70 -5.86 -12.16
CA LEU A 674 -17.38 -4.66 -12.64
C LEU A 674 -18.62 -5.07 -13.44
N ASP A 675 -19.59 -4.17 -13.61
CA ASP A 675 -20.75 -4.44 -14.46
C ASP A 675 -20.30 -4.47 -15.94
N PRO A 676 -20.39 -5.61 -16.65
CA PRO A 676 -20.01 -5.67 -18.06
C PRO A 676 -20.80 -4.73 -18.97
N GLU A 677 -22.01 -4.32 -18.57
CA GLU A 677 -22.84 -3.39 -19.35
C GLU A 677 -22.35 -1.94 -19.29
N ASP A 678 -21.48 -1.57 -18.33
CA ASP A 678 -20.78 -0.27 -18.31
C ASP A 678 -19.77 -0.15 -19.46
N PHE A 679 -19.29 -1.29 -19.98
CA PHE A 679 -18.27 -1.37 -21.02
C PHE A 679 -18.86 -1.75 -22.38
N ILE A 680 -19.92 -2.56 -22.40
CA ILE A 680 -20.52 -3.12 -23.62
C ILE A 680 -22.05 -2.97 -23.55
N SER A 681 -22.59 -1.92 -24.18
CA SER A 681 -24.03 -1.68 -24.23
C SER A 681 -24.52 -1.39 -25.66
N PRO A 682 -25.48 -2.18 -26.21
CA PRO A 682 -26.02 -3.41 -25.63
C PRO A 682 -25.00 -4.55 -25.62
N ILE A 683 -25.09 -5.43 -24.60
CA ILE A 683 -24.16 -6.57 -24.39
C ILE A 683 -24.31 -7.70 -25.44
N VAL A 684 -25.46 -7.79 -26.12
CA VAL A 684 -25.73 -8.71 -27.24
C VAL A 684 -26.33 -7.98 -28.42
#